data_AF-L5M5G5-F1
#
_entry.id   AF-L5M5G5-F1
#
_cell.length_a   1.000
_cell.length_b   1.000
_cell.length_c   1.000
_cell.angle_alpha   90.00
_cell.angle_beta   90.00
_cell.angle_gamma   90.00
#
_symmetry.space_group_name_H-M   'P 1'
#
loop_
_entity.id
_entity.type
_entity.pdbx_description
1 polymer ?
#
loop_
_entity_poly.entity_id
_entity_poly.type
_entity_poly.pdbx_seq_one_letter_code
_entity_poly.pdbx_strand_id
1 'polypeptide(L)'
;LFMFQTPGRVGSQGSDLDSSATPVNTVDVNNESSSEGFICPQCMKSLGSADELFKHYQAVHDAGNDSGHGGEANLALKRDDVTLLRQEIQDLQASLKEEKWYSEELKKELEKFQGLQQQVSKPDGLVAESSAELHSLEQQLEEAQTENFNIKQMKDLFEQKAAQLATEIADIKSKYDEERSLREAAEQKASHLTEELNKEGTIIQDLKTELLQRPGIEDVAVLKKELVQVQTLMDNMTLERERESEKLKDECKKLQADYANSKATISQLRSELAKGPQEVAVYVQELQKLKTSVNELTQKNQNLTEKLLKKELDYTQLEEKHNDECVSKKNIQASLHQKDLDCQQLQSRLSASETTLQRIQAELGEKGEATQKLKEELLEVETKYQHLKAEFKQLQQQREEKEQHGLQLQSEINQLHSKLLETERQLGEAHGRLKEQRQLSSEKLMDKEQQVADLQLKLSRLEEELKENVTNSTELQHQLEKTKQQHQEQQALQQSTTAKLREAQNDLEQVLRQIGDKDQKIQNLEALLQKSKENTSLLEKEREDLYAKIQAGEGETAVLNQLQEKNHTLQEQVTQLTEKLKNQSESHKQAQEDLHDQVQEQKAHLRAAQDRVLSLETSVNELNSQLNESKEKVSQLDIQVKAKTELLLSAEAAKTAQRADLQNHLDTAQNALQDKQQSPVPCLLAALSAGSRCCFYALTVPALLAPADGVE
;
A
#
# COMPACT_ATOMS: atom_id res chain seq x y z
N LEU A 1 -20.27 -41.38 -63.79
CA LEU A 1 -21.58 -41.62 -64.45
C LEU A 1 -22.64 -40.82 -63.71
N PHE A 2 -23.59 -40.18 -64.41
CA PHE A 2 -24.86 -39.55 -63.96
C PHE A 2 -24.79 -38.57 -62.74
N MET A 3 -25.16 -37.28 -62.83
CA MET A 3 -26.49 -36.67 -63.13
C MET A 3 -27.56 -37.02 -62.07
N PHE A 4 -28.45 -36.13 -61.59
CA PHE A 4 -29.04 -34.85 -62.09
C PHE A 4 -29.51 -33.98 -60.89
N GLN A 5 -29.87 -32.67 -60.92
CA GLN A 5 -29.90 -31.60 -61.94
C GLN A 5 -29.81 -30.18 -61.27
N THR A 6 -30.59 -29.18 -61.74
CA THR A 6 -30.71 -27.75 -61.36
C THR A 6 -32.22 -27.34 -61.46
N PRO A 7 -32.74 -26.08 -61.52
CA PRO A 7 -32.17 -24.70 -61.47
C PRO A 7 -32.88 -23.68 -60.52
N GLY A 8 -32.29 -22.53 -60.18
CA GLY A 8 -32.26 -21.25 -60.96
C GLY A 8 -32.43 -20.04 -60.00
N ARG A 9 -32.33 -18.74 -60.35
CA ARG A 9 -32.18 -18.01 -61.64
C ARG A 9 -31.80 -16.52 -61.37
N VAL A 10 -31.26 -15.79 -62.36
CA VAL A 10 -31.00 -14.29 -62.41
C VAL A 10 -29.76 -13.84 -61.59
N GLY A 11 -28.87 -12.91 -61.99
CA GLY A 11 -28.71 -12.05 -63.20
C GLY A 11 -28.67 -10.53 -62.83
N SER A 12 -27.80 -9.63 -63.35
CA SER A 12 -26.78 -9.71 -64.42
C SER A 12 -25.64 -8.66 -64.25
N GLN A 13 -24.66 -8.73 -65.17
CA GLN A 13 -23.55 -7.82 -65.56
C GLN A 13 -23.92 -6.30 -65.60
N GLY A 14 -23.03 -5.29 -65.71
CA GLY A 14 -21.56 -5.16 -66.01
C GLY A 14 -21.32 -3.82 -66.77
N SER A 15 -20.12 -3.25 -67.05
CA SER A 15 -18.70 -3.52 -66.72
C SER A 15 -17.82 -2.28 -67.08
N ASP A 16 -16.54 -2.27 -66.66
CA ASP A 16 -15.35 -1.55 -67.20
C ASP A 16 -15.21 0.01 -67.21
N LEU A 17 -13.99 0.46 -66.84
CA LEU A 17 -13.09 1.57 -67.33
C LEU A 17 -13.69 2.88 -67.95
N ASP A 18 -13.08 4.08 -67.84
CA ASP A 18 -11.65 4.45 -67.79
C ASP A 18 -11.37 5.91 -67.26
N SER A 19 -10.12 6.16 -66.84
CA SER A 19 -9.31 7.41 -66.89
C SER A 19 -9.80 8.83 -66.44
N SER A 20 -9.16 9.28 -65.34
CA SER A 20 -8.31 10.51 -65.26
C SER A 20 -8.88 11.91 -64.85
N ALA A 21 -7.92 12.78 -64.45
CA ALA A 21 -7.95 14.25 -64.24
C ALA A 21 -8.31 14.86 -62.86
N THR A 22 -7.25 15.27 -62.13
CA THR A 22 -7.18 16.43 -61.19
C THR A 22 -7.13 17.77 -61.99
N PRO A 23 -7.19 19.02 -61.44
CA PRO A 23 -6.60 19.47 -60.15
C PRO A 23 -7.18 20.76 -59.45
N VAL A 24 -6.40 21.33 -58.50
CA VAL A 24 -6.38 22.73 -57.96
C VAL A 24 -7.63 23.21 -57.17
N ASN A 25 -7.65 23.23 -55.82
CA ASN A 25 -7.07 24.20 -54.83
C ASN A 25 -7.95 25.44 -54.46
N THR A 26 -7.65 26.05 -53.30
CA THR A 26 -8.02 27.39 -52.76
C THR A 26 -9.44 27.70 -52.19
N VAL A 27 -9.51 27.87 -50.85
CA VAL A 27 -10.14 28.91 -49.96
C VAL A 27 -11.26 29.84 -50.50
N ASP A 28 -12.28 30.35 -49.75
CA ASP A 28 -12.31 30.77 -48.32
C ASP A 28 -13.72 31.12 -47.73
N VAL A 29 -13.82 31.25 -46.39
CA VAL A 29 -14.82 31.82 -45.41
C VAL A 29 -16.35 32.02 -45.64
N ASN A 30 -17.11 31.76 -44.53
CA ASN A 30 -18.40 32.33 -44.03
C ASN A 30 -19.72 32.07 -44.81
N ASN A 31 -20.89 31.90 -44.16
CA ASN A 31 -21.35 32.51 -42.89
C ASN A 31 -22.16 31.58 -41.94
N GLU A 32 -22.36 32.05 -40.70
CA GLU A 32 -22.92 31.38 -39.51
C GLU A 32 -24.34 30.79 -39.60
N SER A 33 -24.54 29.66 -38.90
CA SER A 33 -25.54 29.56 -37.82
C SER A 33 -25.16 28.39 -36.89
N SER A 34 -24.92 28.64 -35.59
CA SER A 34 -24.37 27.60 -34.71
C SER A 34 -25.42 26.54 -34.34
N SER A 35 -25.03 25.28 -34.50
CA SER A 35 -25.75 24.09 -34.04
C SER A 35 -24.73 22.95 -33.94
N GLU A 36 -23.98 22.92 -32.82
CA GLU A 36 -22.90 21.97 -32.56
C GLU A 36 -23.42 20.55 -32.29
N GLY A 37 -23.90 19.90 -33.35
CA GLY A 37 -24.25 18.49 -33.36
C GLY A 37 -23.01 17.61 -33.33
N PHE A 38 -22.97 16.65 -32.41
CA PHE A 38 -21.84 15.74 -32.24
C PHE A 38 -21.88 14.66 -33.34
N ILE A 39 -20.93 14.69 -34.27
CA ILE A 39 -20.85 13.73 -35.37
C ILE A 39 -19.94 12.57 -34.98
N CYS A 40 -20.42 11.33 -35.12
CA CYS A 40 -19.61 10.13 -34.90
C CYS A 40 -18.56 9.97 -36.03
N PRO A 41 -17.24 10.01 -35.74
CA PRO A 41 -16.22 10.02 -36.78
C PRO A 41 -16.15 8.72 -37.60
N GLN A 42 -16.55 7.58 -37.04
CA GLN A 42 -16.53 6.27 -37.72
C GLN A 42 -17.65 6.08 -38.75
N CYS A 43 -18.81 6.75 -38.58
CA CYS A 43 -19.98 6.53 -39.44
C CYS A 43 -20.71 7.82 -39.87
N MET A 44 -20.15 8.99 -39.58
CA MET A 44 -20.64 10.33 -39.93
C MET A 44 -22.09 10.63 -39.50
N LYS A 45 -22.58 9.93 -38.47
CA LYS A 45 -23.94 10.12 -37.94
C LYS A 45 -23.96 11.28 -36.93
N SER A 46 -24.81 12.27 -37.15
CA SER A 46 -25.04 13.39 -36.23
C SER A 46 -25.91 12.98 -35.04
N LEU A 47 -25.55 13.48 -33.86
CA LEU A 47 -26.15 13.18 -32.56
C LEU A 47 -26.30 14.48 -31.75
N GLY A 48 -27.28 14.55 -30.86
CA GLY A 48 -27.68 15.80 -30.19
C GLY A 48 -26.83 16.20 -29.00
N SER A 49 -25.94 15.32 -28.51
CA SER A 49 -25.07 15.58 -27.36
C SER A 49 -23.83 14.69 -27.32
N ALA A 50 -22.82 15.11 -26.56
CA ALA A 50 -21.63 14.29 -26.27
C ALA A 50 -21.99 12.95 -25.59
N ASP A 51 -23.03 12.95 -24.76
CA ASP A 51 -23.52 11.77 -24.03
C ASP A 51 -24.19 10.74 -24.97
N GLU A 52 -24.88 11.21 -26.01
CA GLU A 52 -25.38 10.36 -27.10
C GLU A 52 -24.25 9.86 -28.00
N LEU A 53 -23.24 10.69 -28.30
CA LEU A 53 -22.04 10.27 -29.03
C LEU A 53 -21.29 9.16 -28.29
N PHE A 54 -21.08 9.30 -26.98
CA PHE A 54 -20.41 8.29 -26.17
C PHE A 54 -21.18 6.96 -26.16
N LYS A 55 -22.50 7.00 -25.90
CA LYS A 55 -23.37 5.81 -25.91
C LYS A 55 -23.44 5.15 -27.29
N HIS A 56 -23.50 5.95 -28.35
CA HIS A 56 -23.50 5.46 -29.73
C HIS A 56 -22.16 4.78 -30.09
N TYR A 57 -21.03 5.41 -29.77
CA TYR A 57 -19.71 4.85 -30.02
C TYR A 57 -19.53 3.51 -29.28
N GLN A 58 -19.93 3.46 -28.00
CA GLN A 58 -19.88 2.24 -27.20
C GLN A 58 -20.82 1.14 -27.73
N ALA A 59 -22.02 1.49 -28.19
CA ALA A 59 -23.00 0.51 -28.68
C ALA A 59 -22.75 0.01 -30.12
N VAL A 60 -22.04 0.78 -30.97
CA VAL A 60 -21.92 0.52 -32.41
C VAL A 60 -20.48 0.26 -32.87
N HIS A 61 -19.46 0.71 -32.12
CA HIS A 61 -18.05 0.59 -32.51
C HIS A 61 -17.17 -0.14 -31.49
N ASP A 62 -17.57 -0.22 -30.21
CA ASP A 62 -16.82 -0.91 -29.14
C ASP A 62 -17.21 -2.42 -29.03
N ALA A 63 -18.38 -2.80 -29.55
CA ALA A 63 -18.92 -4.18 -29.51
C ALA A 63 -18.28 -5.15 -30.54
N GLY A 64 -16.98 -4.99 -30.85
CA GLY A 64 -16.33 -5.64 -32.00
C GLY A 64 -14.97 -6.28 -31.75
N ASN A 65 -14.49 -6.38 -30.49
CA ASN A 65 -13.11 -6.77 -30.20
C ASN A 65 -12.92 -8.20 -29.63
N ASP A 66 -13.99 -9.01 -29.57
CA ASP A 66 -13.96 -10.44 -29.17
C ASP A 66 -14.52 -11.34 -30.29
N SER A 67 -13.74 -11.56 -31.34
CA SER A 67 -14.00 -12.52 -32.42
C SER A 67 -12.70 -12.82 -33.18
N GLY A 68 -11.91 -13.79 -32.71
CA GLY A 68 -10.59 -14.06 -33.29
C GLY A 68 -10.64 -14.91 -34.58
N HIS A 69 -9.96 -14.44 -35.63
CA HIS A 69 -9.19 -15.28 -36.59
C HIS A 69 -8.26 -14.43 -37.48
N GLY A 70 -6.95 -14.66 -37.38
CA GLY A 70 -5.93 -14.28 -38.38
C GLY A 70 -5.54 -12.80 -38.51
N GLY A 71 -4.32 -12.43 -38.10
CA GLY A 71 -3.75 -11.08 -38.34
C GLY A 71 -2.66 -10.66 -37.35
N GLU A 72 -1.49 -11.30 -37.41
CA GLU A 72 -0.38 -11.01 -36.48
C GLU A 72 0.36 -9.69 -36.77
N ALA A 73 1.20 -9.28 -35.81
CA ALA A 73 2.29 -8.32 -35.95
C ALA A 73 2.02 -6.79 -36.06
N ASN A 74 0.81 -6.26 -35.80
CA ASN A 74 0.59 -4.79 -35.83
C ASN A 74 -0.26 -4.17 -34.69
N LEU A 75 -0.59 -4.92 -33.63
CA LEU A 75 -1.45 -4.45 -32.53
C LEU A 75 -0.75 -4.29 -31.16
N ALA A 76 0.53 -4.67 -31.04
CA ALA A 76 1.28 -4.53 -29.78
C ALA A 76 1.54 -3.05 -29.43
N LEU A 77 2.19 -2.30 -30.34
CA LEU A 77 2.63 -0.91 -30.15
C LEU A 77 1.54 0.00 -29.56
N LYS A 78 0.32 -0.06 -30.09
CA LYS A 78 -0.79 0.81 -29.64
C LYS A 78 -1.33 0.47 -28.25
N ARG A 79 -1.02 -0.69 -27.68
CA ARG A 79 -1.40 -1.03 -26.31
C ARG A 79 -0.44 -0.39 -25.31
N ASP A 80 0.84 -0.34 -25.66
CA ASP A 80 1.89 0.25 -24.84
C ASP A 80 1.84 1.79 -24.88
N ASP A 81 1.52 2.41 -26.03
CA ASP A 81 1.23 3.85 -26.11
C ASP A 81 0.09 4.26 -25.13
N VAL A 82 -0.94 3.43 -24.98
CA VAL A 82 -2.10 3.71 -24.13
C VAL A 82 -1.83 3.45 -22.64
N THR A 83 -0.88 2.58 -22.28
CA THR A 83 -0.42 2.45 -20.89
C THR A 83 0.57 3.55 -20.53
N LEU A 84 1.47 3.94 -21.44
CA LEU A 84 2.37 5.08 -21.27
C LEU A 84 1.60 6.39 -21.06
N LEU A 85 0.62 6.71 -21.92
CA LEU A 85 -0.24 7.90 -21.74
C LEU A 85 -1.04 7.88 -20.43
N ARG A 86 -1.41 6.69 -19.92
CA ARG A 86 -2.06 6.58 -18.60
C ARG A 86 -1.09 6.80 -17.45
N GLN A 87 0.16 6.36 -17.57
CA GLN A 87 1.21 6.63 -16.60
C GLN A 87 1.56 8.12 -16.57
N GLU A 88 1.77 8.73 -17.74
CA GLU A 88 2.08 10.15 -17.90
C GLU A 88 0.96 11.05 -17.34
N ILE A 89 -0.32 10.68 -17.52
CA ILE A 89 -1.45 11.35 -16.86
C ILE A 89 -1.44 11.19 -15.33
N GLN A 90 -1.01 10.05 -14.80
CA GLN A 90 -0.88 9.85 -13.35
C GLN A 90 0.29 10.65 -12.76
N ASP A 91 1.42 10.69 -13.45
CA ASP A 91 2.62 11.41 -13.04
C ASP A 91 2.39 12.93 -13.08
N LEU A 92 1.70 13.43 -14.11
CA LEU A 92 1.22 14.83 -14.17
C LEU A 92 0.20 15.14 -13.06
N GLN A 93 -0.67 14.19 -12.68
CA GLN A 93 -1.57 14.35 -11.54
C GLN A 93 -0.86 14.29 -10.17
N ALA A 94 0.31 13.66 -10.08
CA ALA A 94 1.16 13.72 -8.89
C ALA A 94 1.87 15.08 -8.82
N SER A 95 2.54 15.49 -9.90
CA SER A 95 3.25 16.76 -9.98
C SER A 95 2.33 17.98 -9.74
N LEU A 96 1.08 17.96 -10.24
CA LEU A 96 0.08 18.99 -9.97
C LEU A 96 -0.37 19.05 -8.49
N LYS A 97 -0.25 17.96 -7.73
CA LYS A 97 -0.49 17.97 -6.26
C LYS A 97 0.71 18.54 -5.52
N GLU A 98 1.92 18.20 -5.95
CA GLU A 98 3.17 18.73 -5.40
C GLU A 98 3.28 20.24 -5.63
N GLU A 99 3.04 20.74 -6.84
CA GLU A 99 3.04 22.18 -7.16
C GLU A 99 2.03 22.97 -6.30
N LYS A 100 0.84 22.40 -6.07
CA LYS A 100 -0.16 22.98 -5.16
C LYS A 100 0.32 22.96 -3.70
N TRP A 101 0.95 21.88 -3.25
CA TRP A 101 1.52 21.79 -1.90
C TRP A 101 2.65 22.82 -1.70
N TYR A 102 3.57 22.96 -2.66
CA TYR A 102 4.60 24.00 -2.64
C TYR A 102 4.00 25.41 -2.64
N SER A 103 2.95 25.65 -3.42
CA SER A 103 2.23 26.95 -3.44
C SER A 103 1.57 27.26 -2.09
N GLU A 104 0.97 26.26 -1.44
CA GLU A 104 0.34 26.38 -0.13
C GLU A 104 1.37 26.63 0.99
N GLU A 105 2.55 26.00 0.93
CA GLU A 105 3.62 26.22 1.91
C GLU A 105 4.33 27.56 1.70
N LEU A 106 4.59 27.96 0.44
CA LEU A 106 5.17 29.28 0.12
C LEU A 106 4.27 30.43 0.61
N LYS A 107 2.94 30.24 0.55
CA LYS A 107 1.96 31.18 1.11
C LYS A 107 2.08 31.29 2.64
N LYS A 108 2.24 30.18 3.37
CA LYS A 108 2.48 30.20 4.83
C LYS A 108 3.79 30.91 5.15
N GLU A 109 4.84 30.73 4.35
CA GLU A 109 6.12 31.42 4.57
C GLU A 109 5.99 32.93 4.37
N LEU A 110 5.25 33.37 3.35
CA LEU A 110 4.93 34.79 3.16
C LEU A 110 4.12 35.36 4.34
N GLU A 111 3.12 34.62 4.84
CA GLU A 111 2.34 35.03 6.03
C GLU A 111 3.22 35.15 7.29
N LYS A 112 4.19 34.25 7.50
CA LYS A 112 5.18 34.35 8.60
C LYS A 112 6.06 35.61 8.46
N PHE A 113 6.60 35.88 7.27
CA PHE A 113 7.43 37.06 7.01
C PHE A 113 6.64 38.38 7.21
N GLN A 114 5.38 38.40 6.80
CA GLN A 114 4.52 39.58 6.95
C GLN A 114 4.15 39.84 8.43
N GLY A 115 4.00 38.80 9.24
CA GLY A 115 3.84 38.93 10.70
C GLY A 115 5.10 39.43 11.42
N LEU A 116 6.29 38.96 11.02
CA LEU A 116 7.57 39.38 11.62
C LEU A 116 7.87 40.87 11.41
N GLN A 117 7.42 41.47 10.30
CA GLN A 117 7.70 42.88 9.99
C GLN A 117 7.01 43.88 10.93
N GLN A 118 6.00 43.47 11.71
CA GLN A 118 5.23 44.37 12.58
C GLN A 118 5.74 44.53 14.03
N GLN A 119 6.76 43.78 14.47
CA GLN A 119 7.23 43.84 15.88
C GLN A 119 8.51 44.67 16.13
N VAL A 120 9.22 45.13 15.10
CA VAL A 120 10.51 45.83 15.29
C VAL A 120 10.32 47.35 15.43
N SER A 121 9.92 47.85 16.62
CA SER A 121 9.83 49.30 16.92
C SER A 121 9.76 49.70 18.41
N LYS A 122 10.86 49.55 19.19
CA LYS A 122 11.41 50.55 20.16
C LYS A 122 12.59 50.01 21.02
N PRO A 123 13.44 50.87 21.64
CA PRO A 123 14.69 50.48 22.32
C PRO A 123 14.82 50.89 23.82
N ASP A 124 16.00 50.59 24.41
CA ASP A 124 16.61 51.03 25.70
C ASP A 124 15.98 50.51 27.03
N GLY A 125 16.74 50.20 28.09
CA GLY A 125 18.21 50.14 28.26
C GLY A 125 18.71 50.04 29.73
N LEU A 126 20.04 50.02 29.93
CA LEU A 126 20.82 50.27 31.18
C LEU A 126 20.96 49.20 32.30
N VAL A 127 22.04 48.41 32.19
CA VAL A 127 23.16 48.27 33.16
C VAL A 127 22.82 48.36 34.67
N ALA A 128 22.58 47.19 35.30
CA ALA A 128 22.74 46.99 36.76
C ALA A 128 23.18 45.55 37.13
N GLU A 129 23.57 44.74 36.15
CA GLU A 129 23.45 43.27 36.18
C GLU A 129 24.76 42.53 36.48
N SER A 130 25.91 43.16 36.18
CA SER A 130 27.22 42.52 35.99
C SER A 130 27.82 41.78 37.19
N SER A 131 27.32 41.98 38.41
CA SER A 131 27.79 41.23 39.60
C SER A 131 26.97 39.98 39.89
N ALA A 132 25.69 39.94 39.50
CA ALA A 132 24.86 38.74 39.59
C ALA A 132 25.09 37.85 38.36
N GLU A 133 25.26 38.47 37.19
CA GLU A 133 25.75 37.79 35.99
C GLU A 133 27.08 37.09 36.25
N LEU A 134 28.07 37.75 36.86
CA LEU A 134 29.39 37.14 37.11
C LEU A 134 29.30 35.84 37.93
N HIS A 135 28.59 35.84 39.06
CA HIS A 135 28.50 34.64 39.91
C HIS A 135 27.62 33.55 39.28
N SER A 136 26.63 33.92 38.47
CA SER A 136 25.85 32.98 37.65
C SER A 136 26.71 32.34 36.56
N LEU A 137 27.51 33.14 35.86
CA LEU A 137 28.47 32.70 34.85
C LEU A 137 29.59 31.84 35.44
N GLU A 138 30.05 32.11 36.67
CA GLU A 138 31.01 31.26 37.39
C GLU A 138 30.42 29.88 37.70
N GLN A 139 29.17 29.81 38.19
CA GLN A 139 28.49 28.52 38.42
C GLN A 139 28.22 27.78 37.10
N GLN A 140 27.70 28.46 36.08
CA GLN A 140 27.49 27.88 34.74
C GLN A 140 28.81 27.40 34.12
N LEU A 141 29.93 28.08 34.39
CA LEU A 141 31.26 27.68 33.93
C LEU A 141 31.78 26.44 34.68
N GLU A 142 31.49 26.28 35.98
CA GLU A 142 31.83 25.06 36.73
C GLU A 142 30.94 23.88 36.30
N GLU A 143 29.63 24.08 36.17
CA GLU A 143 28.69 23.07 35.65
C GLU A 143 29.10 22.63 34.23
N ALA A 144 29.34 23.58 33.32
CA ALA A 144 29.84 23.30 31.98
C ALA A 144 31.23 22.63 31.97
N GLN A 145 32.11 22.90 32.94
CA GLN A 145 33.37 22.16 33.08
C GLN A 145 33.14 20.69 33.47
N THR A 146 32.20 20.41 34.39
CA THR A 146 31.85 19.02 34.73
C THR A 146 31.17 18.29 33.57
N GLU A 147 30.29 18.95 32.83
CA GLU A 147 29.69 18.38 31.63
C GLU A 147 30.73 18.15 30.53
N ASN A 148 31.65 19.09 30.31
CA ASN A 148 32.76 18.92 29.36
C ASN A 148 33.66 17.74 29.74
N PHE A 149 33.92 17.52 31.03
CA PHE A 149 34.65 16.34 31.52
C PHE A 149 33.88 15.04 31.25
N ASN A 150 32.57 15.01 31.47
CA ASN A 150 31.73 13.84 31.19
C ASN A 150 31.62 13.55 29.68
N ILE A 151 31.39 14.58 28.86
CA ILE A 151 31.41 14.51 27.39
C ILE A 151 32.78 14.01 26.90
N LYS A 152 33.87 14.50 27.47
CA LYS A 152 35.23 14.03 27.16
C LYS A 152 35.43 12.57 27.53
N GLN A 153 35.01 12.13 28.72
CA GLN A 153 35.10 10.72 29.12
C GLN A 153 34.28 9.81 28.17
N MET A 154 33.08 10.23 27.78
CA MET A 154 32.29 9.50 26.77
C MET A 154 32.97 9.50 25.40
N LYS A 155 33.51 10.64 24.94
CA LYS A 155 34.25 10.76 23.69
C LYS A 155 35.45 9.82 23.67
N ASP A 156 36.28 9.85 24.71
CA ASP A 156 37.48 9.01 24.84
C ASP A 156 37.09 7.51 24.82
N LEU A 157 35.96 7.13 25.42
CA LEU A 157 35.41 5.76 25.35
C LEU A 157 34.88 5.39 23.95
N PHE A 158 34.21 6.29 23.24
CA PHE A 158 33.78 6.06 21.86
C PHE A 158 34.96 6.01 20.89
N GLU A 159 36.00 6.81 21.11
CA GLU A 159 37.23 6.84 20.32
C GLU A 159 38.05 5.55 20.53
N GLN A 160 38.12 5.03 21.76
CA GLN A 160 38.66 3.69 22.04
C GLN A 160 37.87 2.58 21.34
N LYS A 161 36.53 2.62 21.37
CA LYS A 161 35.69 1.63 20.65
C LYS A 161 35.85 1.71 19.13
N ALA A 162 35.95 2.92 18.58
CA ALA A 162 36.19 3.12 17.15
C ALA A 162 37.58 2.59 16.74
N ALA A 163 38.61 2.83 17.56
CA ALA A 163 39.94 2.28 17.35
C ALA A 163 39.94 0.74 17.41
N GLN A 164 39.27 0.14 18.41
CA GLN A 164 39.14 -1.32 18.53
C GLN A 164 38.47 -1.94 17.28
N LEU A 165 37.32 -1.39 16.86
CA LEU A 165 36.61 -1.85 15.66
C LEU A 165 37.44 -1.68 14.39
N ALA A 166 38.26 -0.63 14.29
CA ALA A 166 39.17 -0.44 13.17
C ALA A 166 40.26 -1.55 13.12
N THR A 167 40.82 -1.95 14.26
CA THR A 167 41.71 -3.13 14.32
C THR A 167 40.99 -4.43 13.96
N GLU A 168 39.79 -4.68 14.48
CA GLU A 168 39.03 -5.90 14.18
C GLU A 168 38.69 -6.00 12.68
N ILE A 169 38.31 -4.89 12.04
CA ILE A 169 38.09 -4.80 10.59
C ILE A 169 39.38 -5.06 9.80
N ALA A 170 40.53 -4.53 10.25
CA ALA A 170 41.82 -4.78 9.60
C ALA A 170 42.24 -6.26 9.68
N ASP A 171 42.06 -6.88 10.85
CA ASP A 171 42.35 -8.29 11.12
C ASP A 171 41.47 -9.24 10.28
N ILE A 172 40.18 -8.94 10.17
CA ILE A 172 39.23 -9.66 9.32
C ILE A 172 39.62 -9.50 7.84
N LYS A 173 40.03 -8.30 7.43
CA LYS A 173 40.45 -8.03 6.06
C LYS A 173 41.74 -8.78 5.68
N SER A 174 42.75 -8.83 6.55
CA SER A 174 43.98 -9.62 6.29
C SER A 174 43.63 -11.09 6.03
N LYS A 175 42.82 -11.68 6.92
CA LYS A 175 42.36 -13.09 6.79
C LYS A 175 41.54 -13.32 5.52
N TYR A 176 40.71 -12.36 5.12
CA TYR A 176 39.97 -12.42 3.85
C TYR A 176 40.88 -12.37 2.62
N ASP A 177 41.86 -11.46 2.61
CA ASP A 177 42.82 -11.31 1.50
C ASP A 177 43.78 -12.52 1.42
N GLU A 178 44.17 -13.10 2.55
CA GLU A 178 44.90 -14.37 2.66
C GLU A 178 44.09 -15.54 2.06
N GLU A 179 42.87 -15.79 2.56
CA GLU A 179 41.95 -16.83 2.04
C GLU A 179 41.61 -16.63 0.56
N ARG A 180 41.54 -15.38 0.10
CA ARG A 180 41.37 -15.05 -1.31
C ARG A 180 42.58 -15.50 -2.14
N SER A 181 43.80 -15.19 -1.71
CA SER A 181 45.01 -15.61 -2.41
C SER A 181 45.17 -17.13 -2.49
N LEU A 182 44.78 -17.86 -1.42
CA LEU A 182 44.78 -19.32 -1.38
C LEU A 182 43.76 -19.92 -2.36
N ARG A 183 42.57 -19.30 -2.47
CA ARG A 183 41.52 -19.70 -3.44
C ARG A 183 41.96 -19.47 -4.88
N GLU A 184 42.48 -18.28 -5.19
CA GLU A 184 42.99 -17.95 -6.54
C GLU A 184 44.14 -18.90 -6.95
N ALA A 185 45.03 -19.26 -6.00
CA ALA A 185 46.09 -20.25 -6.23
C ALA A 185 45.60 -21.71 -6.36
N ALA A 186 44.45 -22.06 -5.78
CA ALA A 186 43.81 -23.36 -5.96
C ALA A 186 43.07 -23.45 -7.31
N GLU A 187 42.40 -22.37 -7.70
CA GLU A 187 41.67 -22.23 -8.97
C GLU A 187 42.62 -22.29 -10.18
N GLN A 188 43.79 -21.64 -10.11
CA GLN A 188 44.84 -21.78 -11.11
C GLN A 188 45.34 -23.23 -11.27
N LYS A 189 45.47 -23.99 -10.17
CA LYS A 189 45.85 -25.42 -10.22
C LYS A 189 44.75 -26.28 -10.83
N ALA A 190 43.49 -26.01 -10.52
CA ALA A 190 42.35 -26.70 -11.13
C ALA A 190 42.27 -26.45 -12.64
N SER A 191 42.53 -25.20 -13.08
CA SER A 191 42.64 -24.85 -14.50
C SER A 191 43.77 -25.62 -15.19
N HIS A 192 44.98 -25.62 -14.63
CA HIS A 192 46.14 -26.35 -15.19
C HIS A 192 45.86 -27.86 -15.35
N LEU A 193 45.33 -28.51 -14.32
CA LEU A 193 44.98 -29.93 -14.37
C LEU A 193 43.86 -30.23 -15.37
N THR A 194 42.93 -29.29 -15.58
CA THR A 194 41.88 -29.40 -16.60
C THR A 194 42.45 -29.29 -18.01
N GLU A 195 43.43 -28.39 -18.23
CA GLU A 195 44.15 -28.33 -19.50
C GLU A 195 44.97 -29.59 -19.77
N GLU A 196 45.68 -30.13 -18.78
CA GLU A 196 46.44 -31.38 -18.92
C GLU A 196 45.53 -32.57 -19.23
N LEU A 197 44.40 -32.68 -18.54
CA LEU A 197 43.39 -33.71 -18.82
C LEU A 197 42.82 -33.59 -20.26
N ASN A 198 42.60 -32.37 -20.75
CA ASN A 198 42.15 -32.14 -22.12
C ASN A 198 43.25 -32.50 -23.15
N LYS A 199 44.52 -32.19 -22.86
CA LYS A 199 45.68 -32.55 -23.71
C LYS A 199 45.82 -34.07 -23.84
N GLU A 200 45.78 -34.80 -22.72
CA GLU A 200 45.76 -36.27 -22.71
C GLU A 200 44.50 -36.83 -23.41
N GLY A 201 43.34 -36.18 -23.24
CA GLY A 201 42.12 -36.51 -23.98
C GLY A 201 42.30 -36.44 -25.50
N THR A 202 42.95 -35.38 -26.01
CA THR A 202 43.29 -35.28 -27.44
C THR A 202 44.30 -36.33 -27.88
N ILE A 203 45.36 -36.60 -27.10
CA ILE A 203 46.35 -37.65 -27.41
C ILE A 203 45.70 -39.03 -27.51
N ILE A 204 44.77 -39.36 -26.60
CA ILE A 204 44.01 -40.61 -26.64
C ILE A 204 43.12 -40.69 -27.89
N GLN A 205 42.51 -39.58 -28.32
CA GLN A 205 41.69 -39.52 -29.52
C GLN A 205 42.53 -39.66 -30.81
N ASP A 206 43.71 -39.05 -30.86
CA ASP A 206 44.63 -39.15 -32.00
C ASP A 206 45.21 -40.56 -32.10
N LEU A 207 45.71 -41.14 -31.00
CA LEU A 207 46.19 -42.53 -30.96
C LEU A 207 45.10 -43.55 -31.35
N LYS A 208 43.85 -43.31 -30.95
CA LYS A 208 42.69 -44.11 -31.37
C LYS A 208 42.42 -44.00 -32.87
N THR A 209 42.70 -42.84 -33.46
CA THR A 209 42.55 -42.58 -34.90
C THR A 209 43.68 -43.22 -35.70
N GLU A 210 44.94 -43.12 -35.24
CA GLU A 210 46.08 -43.84 -35.84
C GLU A 210 45.90 -45.37 -35.79
N LEU A 211 45.38 -45.90 -34.68
CA LEU A 211 45.16 -47.33 -34.52
C LEU A 211 44.08 -47.88 -35.48
N LEU A 212 43.12 -47.04 -35.90
CA LEU A 212 42.14 -47.35 -36.93
C LEU A 212 42.69 -47.22 -38.37
N GLN A 213 43.79 -46.49 -38.58
CA GLN A 213 44.42 -46.27 -39.89
C GLN A 213 45.63 -47.18 -40.18
N ARG A 214 45.85 -48.24 -39.38
CA ARG A 214 46.95 -49.19 -39.63
C ARG A 214 46.64 -50.12 -40.83
N PRO A 215 47.51 -50.22 -41.86
CA PRO A 215 47.24 -50.96 -43.11
C PRO A 215 46.90 -52.48 -43.02
N GLY A 216 47.04 -53.10 -41.85
CA GLY A 216 46.91 -54.56 -41.70
C GLY A 216 45.49 -55.14 -41.84
N ILE A 217 44.44 -54.31 -41.84
CA ILE A 217 43.05 -54.79 -41.98
C ILE A 217 42.66 -54.97 -43.46
N GLU A 218 43.19 -54.11 -44.32
CA GLU A 218 42.86 -54.07 -45.75
C GLU A 218 43.63 -55.14 -46.54
N ASP A 219 44.91 -55.34 -46.23
CA ASP A 219 45.72 -56.46 -46.77
C ASP A 219 45.08 -57.82 -46.49
N VAL A 220 44.53 -58.02 -45.28
CA VAL A 220 43.84 -59.27 -44.89
C VAL A 220 42.51 -59.46 -45.65
N ALA A 221 41.86 -58.36 -46.05
CA ALA A 221 40.67 -58.42 -46.90
C ALA A 221 41.02 -58.74 -48.37
N VAL A 222 42.12 -58.18 -48.89
CA VAL A 222 42.63 -58.47 -50.25
C VAL A 222 43.11 -59.91 -50.36
N LEU A 223 43.96 -60.38 -49.43
CA LEU A 223 44.47 -61.75 -49.42
C LEU A 223 43.36 -62.81 -49.35
N LYS A 224 42.28 -62.56 -48.60
CA LYS A 224 41.09 -63.45 -48.61
C LYS A 224 40.39 -63.49 -49.96
N LYS A 225 40.38 -62.38 -50.70
CA LYS A 225 39.73 -62.24 -52.00
C LYS A 225 40.54 -62.94 -53.10
N GLU A 226 41.86 -62.78 -53.08
CA GLU A 226 42.78 -63.44 -54.00
C GLU A 226 42.83 -64.95 -53.76
N LEU A 227 42.88 -65.40 -52.50
CA LEU A 227 42.85 -66.83 -52.15
C LEU A 227 41.61 -67.54 -52.69
N VAL A 228 40.43 -66.90 -52.62
CA VAL A 228 39.18 -67.42 -53.20
C VAL A 228 39.23 -67.46 -54.73
N GLN A 229 39.86 -66.48 -55.39
CA GLN A 229 40.04 -66.52 -56.84
C GLN A 229 40.99 -67.65 -57.28
N VAL A 230 42.11 -67.87 -56.57
CA VAL A 230 43.04 -68.97 -56.85
C VAL A 230 42.39 -70.34 -56.63
N GLN A 231 41.58 -70.50 -55.58
CA GLN A 231 40.80 -71.72 -55.36
C GLN A 231 39.81 -71.98 -56.52
N THR A 232 39.05 -70.94 -56.91
CA THR A 232 38.10 -71.01 -58.02
C THR A 232 38.77 -71.36 -59.35
N LEU A 233 40.02 -70.93 -59.56
CA LEU A 233 40.80 -71.27 -60.75
C LEU A 233 41.22 -72.76 -60.75
N MET A 234 41.67 -73.29 -59.61
CA MET A 234 42.05 -74.71 -59.49
C MET A 234 40.84 -75.65 -59.70
N ASP A 235 39.68 -75.29 -59.16
CA ASP A 235 38.46 -76.09 -59.30
C ASP A 235 38.03 -76.15 -60.78
N ASN A 236 38.10 -75.02 -61.52
CA ASN A 236 37.85 -74.98 -62.97
C ASN A 236 38.87 -75.79 -63.77
N MET A 237 40.17 -75.67 -63.48
CA MET A 237 41.22 -76.46 -64.15
C MET A 237 41.11 -77.97 -63.89
N THR A 238 40.48 -78.37 -62.78
CA THR A 238 40.18 -79.77 -62.48
C THR A 238 38.97 -80.24 -63.30
N LEU A 239 37.90 -79.45 -63.33
CA LEU A 239 36.70 -79.68 -64.14
C LEU A 239 36.95 -79.69 -65.67
N GLU A 240 37.99 -79.04 -66.18
CA GLU A 240 38.38 -79.19 -67.59
C GLU A 240 39.12 -80.51 -67.85
N ARG A 241 40.09 -80.89 -67.00
CA ARG A 241 40.77 -82.20 -67.11
C ARG A 241 39.81 -83.38 -67.02
N GLU A 242 38.80 -83.31 -66.17
CA GLU A 242 37.77 -84.36 -66.07
C GLU A 242 36.97 -84.49 -67.37
N ARG A 243 36.61 -83.38 -68.02
CA ARG A 243 35.93 -83.38 -69.33
C ARG A 243 36.82 -83.89 -70.46
N GLU A 244 38.12 -83.62 -70.43
CA GLU A 244 39.07 -84.18 -71.42
C GLU A 244 39.29 -85.68 -71.21
N SER A 245 39.40 -86.12 -69.95
CA SER A 245 39.50 -87.54 -69.58
C SER A 245 38.28 -88.33 -70.07
N GLU A 246 37.07 -87.83 -69.86
CA GLU A 246 35.85 -88.54 -70.28
C GLU A 246 35.70 -88.59 -71.81
N LYS A 247 36.16 -87.56 -72.55
CA LYS A 247 36.25 -87.59 -74.03
C LYS A 247 37.21 -88.69 -74.52
N LEU A 248 38.44 -88.74 -74.00
CA LEU A 248 39.44 -89.77 -74.37
C LEU A 248 38.95 -91.19 -74.05
N LYS A 249 38.21 -91.34 -72.95
CA LYS A 249 37.58 -92.59 -72.51
C LYS A 249 36.46 -93.04 -73.46
N ASP A 250 35.71 -92.13 -74.06
CA ASP A 250 34.74 -92.44 -75.12
C ASP A 250 35.40 -92.77 -76.47
N GLU A 251 36.51 -92.11 -76.82
CA GLU A 251 37.32 -92.49 -78.00
C GLU A 251 37.93 -93.89 -77.85
N CYS A 252 38.40 -94.26 -76.66
CA CYS A 252 38.83 -95.63 -76.35
C CYS A 252 37.70 -96.67 -76.53
N LYS A 253 36.47 -96.39 -76.06
CA LYS A 253 35.31 -97.27 -76.28
C LYS A 253 35.03 -97.47 -77.78
N LYS A 254 35.16 -96.41 -78.58
CA LYS A 254 34.95 -96.43 -80.03
C LYS A 254 35.97 -97.33 -80.74
N LEU A 255 37.26 -97.12 -80.46
CA LEU A 255 38.35 -97.96 -81.00
C LEU A 255 38.23 -99.45 -80.57
N GLN A 256 37.71 -99.70 -79.37
CA GLN A 256 37.46 -101.06 -78.87
C GLN A 256 36.34 -101.78 -79.64
N ALA A 257 35.32 -101.05 -80.12
CA ALA A 257 34.29 -101.59 -81.00
C ALA A 257 34.81 -101.88 -82.42
N ASP A 258 35.66 -101.01 -82.98
CA ASP A 258 36.28 -101.22 -84.29
C ASP A 258 37.21 -102.45 -84.29
N TYR A 259 37.96 -102.65 -83.20
CA TYR A 259 38.75 -103.87 -82.98
C TYR A 259 37.87 -105.13 -82.95
N ALA A 260 36.71 -105.10 -82.27
CA ALA A 260 35.78 -106.22 -82.23
C ALA A 260 35.24 -106.60 -83.62
N ASN A 261 34.91 -105.61 -84.46
CA ASN A 261 34.50 -105.82 -85.85
C ASN A 261 35.61 -106.52 -86.66
N SER A 262 36.85 -106.02 -86.62
CA SER A 262 37.97 -106.61 -87.38
C SER A 262 38.23 -108.08 -87.01
N LYS A 263 38.02 -108.43 -85.73
CA LYS A 263 38.22 -109.79 -85.22
C LYS A 263 37.20 -110.79 -85.79
N ALA A 264 35.96 -110.36 -86.04
CA ALA A 264 34.92 -111.19 -86.64
C ALA A 264 35.26 -111.56 -88.10
N THR A 265 35.82 -110.62 -88.87
CA THR A 265 36.26 -110.86 -90.26
C THR A 265 37.37 -111.91 -90.34
N ILE A 266 38.27 -111.97 -89.34
CA ILE A 266 39.38 -112.94 -89.28
C ILE A 266 38.88 -114.36 -89.00
N SER A 267 37.79 -114.54 -88.25
CA SER A 267 37.18 -115.87 -88.06
C SER A 267 36.60 -116.46 -89.34
N GLN A 268 35.98 -115.62 -90.19
CA GLN A 268 35.33 -116.05 -91.44
C GLN A 268 36.31 -116.73 -92.42
N LEU A 269 37.54 -116.21 -92.49
CA LEU A 269 38.57 -116.65 -93.45
C LEU A 269 39.36 -117.91 -93.00
N ARG A 270 39.06 -118.48 -91.83
CA ARG A 270 39.81 -119.64 -91.28
C ARG A 270 39.15 -121.00 -91.51
N SER A 271 37.88 -121.04 -91.95
CA SER A 271 37.11 -122.28 -92.06
C SER A 271 37.26 -123.04 -93.38
N GLU A 272 37.93 -122.49 -94.39
CA GLU A 272 37.90 -123.03 -95.77
C GLU A 272 39.17 -123.82 -96.19
N LEU A 273 40.20 -123.96 -95.34
CA LEU A 273 41.56 -124.33 -95.76
C LEU A 273 42.16 -125.63 -95.17
N ALA A 274 41.38 -126.73 -94.99
CA ALA A 274 41.95 -128.08 -94.78
C ALA A 274 40.97 -129.25 -94.99
N LYS A 275 41.34 -130.25 -95.82
CA LYS A 275 40.76 -131.62 -95.90
C LYS A 275 41.77 -132.63 -96.47
N GLY A 276 41.81 -133.86 -95.95
CA GLY A 276 42.52 -135.02 -96.52
C GLY A 276 44.06 -135.02 -96.34
N PRO A 277 44.77 -136.13 -96.68
CA PRO A 277 44.34 -137.25 -97.52
C PRO A 277 44.08 -138.59 -96.76
N GLN A 278 44.94 -139.61 -96.96
CA GLN A 278 44.55 -140.98 -97.40
C GLN A 278 45.74 -141.99 -97.13
N GLU A 279 45.83 -143.32 -97.41
CA GLU A 279 45.08 -144.35 -98.19
C GLU A 279 45.49 -145.82 -97.79
N VAL A 280 44.56 -146.78 -97.95
CA VAL A 280 44.63 -148.26 -98.21
C VAL A 280 45.93 -149.11 -98.04
N ALA A 281 45.79 -150.30 -97.39
CA ALA A 281 46.32 -151.63 -97.80
C ALA A 281 45.87 -152.76 -96.80
N VAL A 282 45.79 -154.08 -97.10
CA VAL A 282 45.40 -154.87 -98.31
C VAL A 282 44.98 -156.31 -97.88
N TYR A 283 44.32 -157.09 -98.76
CA TYR A 283 43.82 -158.48 -98.57
C TYR A 283 44.84 -159.56 -98.18
N VAL A 284 44.53 -160.42 -97.19
CA VAL A 284 45.02 -161.83 -97.10
C VAL A 284 43.86 -162.75 -96.71
N GLN A 285 43.29 -163.43 -97.71
CA GLN A 285 41.92 -163.96 -97.70
C GLN A 285 41.61 -165.14 -96.74
N GLU A 286 40.58 -164.90 -95.93
CA GLU A 286 39.40 -165.77 -95.72
C GLU A 286 39.46 -167.14 -95.03
N LEU A 287 40.50 -167.98 -95.08
CA LEU A 287 40.32 -169.42 -94.76
C LEU A 287 41.23 -170.03 -93.68
N GLN A 288 41.04 -169.57 -92.43
CA GLN A 288 41.13 -170.43 -91.22
C GLN A 288 39.96 -170.15 -90.23
N LYS A 289 38.76 -169.92 -90.82
CA LYS A 289 37.48 -169.42 -90.28
C LYS A 289 36.85 -170.12 -89.05
N LEU A 290 37.49 -171.08 -88.40
CA LEU A 290 36.94 -171.74 -87.18
C LEU A 290 37.79 -171.63 -85.92
N LYS A 291 39.01 -171.05 -85.98
CA LYS A 291 39.82 -170.83 -84.76
C LYS A 291 39.65 -169.42 -84.16
N THR A 292 38.99 -168.51 -84.86
CA THR A 292 38.79 -167.10 -84.45
C THR A 292 37.74 -166.93 -83.35
N SER A 293 36.61 -167.67 -83.44
CA SER A 293 35.44 -167.53 -82.56
C SER A 293 35.75 -167.60 -81.05
N VAL A 294 36.74 -168.41 -80.64
CA VAL A 294 37.14 -168.55 -79.23
C VAL A 294 37.95 -167.34 -78.73
N ASN A 295 38.75 -166.70 -79.60
CA ASN A 295 39.58 -165.57 -79.20
C ASN A 295 38.80 -164.23 -79.17
N GLU A 296 37.76 -164.10 -80.00
CA GLU A 296 36.94 -162.89 -80.09
C GLU A 296 36.26 -162.54 -78.75
N LEU A 297 35.84 -163.55 -77.97
CA LEU A 297 35.23 -163.34 -76.64
C LEU A 297 36.23 -162.83 -75.58
N THR A 298 37.50 -163.24 -75.68
CA THR A 298 38.56 -162.78 -74.77
C THR A 298 38.87 -161.30 -75.00
N GLN A 299 39.04 -160.90 -76.26
CA GLN A 299 39.38 -159.52 -76.64
C GLN A 299 38.24 -158.52 -76.39
N LYS A 300 36.98 -159.00 -76.39
CA LYS A 300 35.79 -158.18 -76.11
C LYS A 300 35.71 -157.72 -74.64
N ASN A 301 36.22 -158.51 -73.69
CA ASN A 301 36.22 -158.14 -72.27
C ASN A 301 37.17 -156.96 -71.98
N GLN A 302 38.41 -157.02 -72.44
CA GLN A 302 39.41 -155.96 -72.21
C GLN A 302 38.94 -154.59 -72.76
N ASN A 303 38.31 -154.59 -73.94
CA ASN A 303 37.73 -153.40 -74.58
C ASN A 303 36.57 -152.74 -73.80
N LEU A 304 35.97 -153.43 -72.82
CA LEU A 304 34.95 -152.87 -71.94
C LEU A 304 35.58 -152.28 -70.66
N THR A 305 36.64 -152.91 -70.14
CA THR A 305 37.38 -152.41 -68.96
C THR A 305 37.98 -151.03 -69.20
N GLU A 306 38.63 -150.80 -70.35
CA GLU A 306 39.21 -149.49 -70.67
C GLU A 306 38.14 -148.38 -70.80
N LYS A 307 36.95 -148.73 -71.32
CA LYS A 307 35.83 -147.78 -71.46
C LYS A 307 35.18 -147.44 -70.12
N LEU A 308 35.22 -148.35 -69.15
CA LEU A 308 34.77 -148.10 -67.79
C LEU A 308 35.71 -147.11 -67.08
N LEU A 309 37.02 -147.39 -67.08
CA LEU A 309 38.04 -146.51 -66.52
C LEU A 309 38.01 -145.10 -67.13
N LYS A 310 37.77 -145.01 -68.45
CA LYS A 310 37.60 -143.72 -69.13
C LYS A 310 36.39 -142.95 -68.60
N LYS A 311 35.28 -143.63 -68.32
CA LYS A 311 34.06 -143.03 -67.77
C LYS A 311 34.19 -142.62 -66.30
N GLU A 312 34.93 -143.38 -65.51
CA GLU A 312 35.23 -143.04 -64.11
C GLU A 312 36.07 -141.74 -64.03
N LEU A 313 37.05 -141.58 -64.93
CA LEU A 313 37.84 -140.35 -65.05
C LEU A 313 37.03 -139.16 -65.57
N ASP A 314 36.11 -139.36 -66.53
CA ASP A 314 35.21 -138.30 -66.99
C ASP A 314 34.26 -137.83 -65.87
N TYR A 315 33.86 -138.73 -64.96
CA TYR A 315 32.94 -138.44 -63.85
C TYR A 315 33.61 -137.62 -62.74
N THR A 316 34.81 -138.00 -62.31
CA THR A 316 35.56 -137.23 -61.28
C THR A 316 35.87 -135.80 -61.74
N GLN A 317 36.23 -135.60 -63.02
CA GLN A 317 36.44 -134.27 -63.58
C GLN A 317 35.17 -133.39 -63.69
N LEU A 318 33.97 -133.99 -63.60
CA LEU A 318 32.71 -133.25 -63.52
C LEU A 318 32.35 -132.92 -62.06
N GLU A 319 32.64 -133.83 -61.13
CA GLU A 319 32.44 -133.63 -59.69
C GLU A 319 33.36 -132.53 -59.14
N GLU A 320 34.63 -132.48 -59.56
CA GLU A 320 35.56 -131.38 -59.26
C GLU A 320 34.99 -130.02 -59.71
N LYS A 321 34.56 -129.90 -60.97
CA LYS A 321 34.01 -128.64 -61.53
C LYS A 321 32.73 -128.21 -60.83
N HIS A 322 31.84 -129.14 -60.49
CA HIS A 322 30.64 -128.85 -59.73
C HIS A 322 30.97 -128.32 -58.32
N ASN A 323 32.02 -128.87 -57.69
CA ASN A 323 32.48 -128.38 -56.39
C ASN A 323 33.10 -126.98 -56.47
N ASP A 324 33.92 -126.69 -57.48
CA ASP A 324 34.46 -125.35 -57.75
C ASP A 324 33.34 -124.32 -57.99
N GLU A 325 32.35 -124.65 -58.81
CA GLU A 325 31.21 -123.77 -59.10
C GLU A 325 30.31 -123.57 -57.86
N CYS A 326 30.16 -124.60 -57.03
CA CYS A 326 29.47 -124.52 -55.74
C CYS A 326 30.21 -123.60 -54.73
N VAL A 327 31.55 -123.63 -54.69
CA VAL A 327 32.38 -122.71 -53.89
C VAL A 327 32.29 -121.29 -54.44
N SER A 328 32.39 -121.10 -55.75
CA SER A 328 32.24 -119.80 -56.41
C SER A 328 30.88 -119.15 -56.09
N LYS A 329 29.79 -119.93 -56.19
CA LYS A 329 28.44 -119.49 -55.81
C LYS A 329 28.35 -119.03 -54.34
N LYS A 330 28.96 -119.77 -53.40
CA LYS A 330 29.00 -119.39 -51.98
C LYS A 330 29.78 -118.09 -51.76
N ASN A 331 30.90 -117.89 -52.46
CA ASN A 331 31.71 -116.67 -52.37
C ASN A 331 30.94 -115.44 -52.92
N ILE A 332 30.22 -115.60 -54.03
CA ILE A 332 29.35 -114.54 -54.58
C ILE A 332 28.19 -114.23 -53.62
N GLN A 333 27.56 -115.25 -53.04
CA GLN A 333 26.47 -115.07 -52.07
C GLN A 333 26.93 -114.36 -50.79
N ALA A 334 28.14 -114.66 -50.28
CA ALA A 334 28.74 -113.95 -49.16
C ALA A 334 29.07 -112.49 -49.51
N SER A 335 29.62 -112.23 -50.70
CA SER A 335 29.91 -110.87 -51.19
C SER A 335 28.65 -110.03 -51.35
N LEU A 336 27.56 -110.61 -51.86
CA LEU A 336 26.25 -109.96 -51.96
C LEU A 336 25.72 -109.58 -50.57
N HIS A 337 25.74 -110.53 -49.62
CA HIS A 337 25.25 -110.27 -48.26
C HIS A 337 26.07 -109.19 -47.53
N GLN A 338 27.39 -109.14 -47.76
CA GLN A 338 28.23 -108.04 -47.28
C GLN A 338 27.80 -106.70 -47.90
N LYS A 339 27.44 -106.66 -49.20
CA LYS A 339 26.95 -105.44 -49.84
C LYS A 339 25.58 -105.00 -49.33
N ASP A 340 24.69 -105.92 -48.99
CA ASP A 340 23.43 -105.60 -48.32
C ASP A 340 23.66 -104.97 -46.93
N LEU A 341 24.63 -105.51 -46.17
CA LEU A 341 25.06 -104.95 -44.88
C LEU A 341 25.70 -103.56 -45.04
N ASP A 342 26.57 -103.36 -46.03
CA ASP A 342 27.16 -102.05 -46.34
C ASP A 342 26.05 -101.01 -46.66
N CYS A 343 25.05 -101.40 -47.46
CA CYS A 343 23.90 -100.55 -47.81
C CYS A 343 23.05 -100.19 -46.58
N GLN A 344 22.78 -101.13 -45.67
CA GLN A 344 22.05 -100.85 -44.42
C GLN A 344 22.84 -99.90 -43.49
N GLN A 345 24.17 -100.02 -43.44
CA GLN A 345 25.03 -99.09 -42.72
C GLN A 345 25.03 -97.69 -43.36
N LEU A 346 25.04 -97.59 -44.69
CA LEU A 346 24.94 -96.30 -45.38
C LEU A 346 23.56 -95.65 -45.18
N GLN A 347 22.47 -96.41 -45.20
CA GLN A 347 21.12 -95.87 -45.02
C GLN A 347 20.84 -95.42 -43.57
N SER A 348 21.38 -96.12 -42.57
CA SER A 348 21.33 -95.67 -41.17
C SER A 348 22.24 -94.47 -40.89
N ARG A 349 23.37 -94.33 -41.60
CA ARG A 349 24.17 -93.10 -41.58
C ARG A 349 23.49 -91.93 -42.29
N LEU A 350 22.72 -92.19 -43.35
CA LEU A 350 21.93 -91.16 -44.04
C LEU A 350 20.84 -90.59 -43.13
N SER A 351 20.02 -91.43 -42.49
CA SER A 351 18.97 -90.95 -41.58
C SER A 351 19.53 -90.29 -40.31
N ALA A 352 20.70 -90.72 -39.82
CA ALA A 352 21.44 -89.99 -38.79
C ALA A 352 21.88 -88.58 -39.27
N SER A 353 22.30 -88.44 -40.53
CA SER A 353 22.65 -87.14 -41.13
C SER A 353 21.42 -86.25 -41.35
N GLU A 354 20.31 -86.82 -41.85
CA GLU A 354 19.04 -86.11 -42.04
C GLU A 354 18.48 -85.57 -40.72
N THR A 355 18.50 -86.37 -39.65
CA THR A 355 18.07 -85.92 -38.32
C THR A 355 19.00 -84.89 -37.68
N THR A 356 20.30 -84.87 -38.02
CA THR A 356 21.18 -83.74 -37.65
C THR A 356 20.89 -82.48 -38.47
N LEU A 357 20.61 -82.59 -39.77
CA LEU A 357 20.25 -81.46 -40.63
C LEU A 357 18.91 -80.83 -40.19
N GLN A 358 17.90 -81.63 -39.88
CA GLN A 358 16.62 -81.15 -39.34
C GLN A 358 16.80 -80.39 -38.03
N ARG A 359 17.68 -80.86 -37.14
CA ARG A 359 18.02 -80.15 -35.89
C ARG A 359 18.72 -78.82 -36.16
N ILE A 360 19.70 -78.81 -37.06
CA ILE A 360 20.42 -77.57 -37.46
C ILE A 360 19.46 -76.58 -38.12
N GLN A 361 18.47 -77.04 -38.90
CA GLN A 361 17.42 -76.19 -39.46
C GLN A 361 16.50 -75.61 -38.37
N ALA A 362 16.11 -76.39 -37.36
CA ALA A 362 15.34 -75.90 -36.21
C ALA A 362 16.15 -74.85 -35.40
N GLU A 363 17.41 -75.14 -35.06
CA GLU A 363 18.31 -74.20 -34.38
C GLU A 363 18.54 -72.91 -35.19
N LEU A 364 18.54 -72.99 -36.52
CA LEU A 364 18.60 -71.81 -37.41
C LEU A 364 17.30 -71.00 -37.39
N GLY A 365 16.14 -71.67 -37.32
CA GLY A 365 14.83 -71.02 -37.14
C GLY A 365 14.75 -70.28 -35.80
N GLU A 366 15.09 -70.95 -34.70
CA GLU A 366 15.14 -70.37 -33.35
C GLU A 366 16.10 -69.17 -33.27
N LYS A 367 17.30 -69.28 -33.88
CA LYS A 367 18.25 -68.16 -33.99
C LYS A 367 17.72 -67.03 -34.87
N GLY A 368 16.94 -67.34 -35.92
CA GLY A 368 16.24 -66.36 -36.74
C GLY A 368 15.21 -65.56 -35.93
N GLU A 369 14.35 -66.25 -35.17
CA GLU A 369 13.40 -65.61 -34.27
C GLU A 369 14.07 -64.78 -33.17
N ALA A 370 15.12 -65.30 -32.53
CA ALA A 370 15.87 -64.57 -31.52
C ALA A 370 16.53 -63.30 -32.10
N THR A 371 17.07 -63.40 -33.32
CA THR A 371 17.63 -62.25 -34.05
C THR A 371 16.56 -61.22 -34.40
N GLN A 372 15.32 -61.65 -34.67
CA GLN A 372 14.20 -60.75 -34.95
C GLN A 372 13.71 -60.04 -33.67
N LYS A 373 13.53 -60.78 -32.57
CA LYS A 373 13.19 -60.22 -31.24
C LYS A 373 14.21 -59.19 -30.78
N LEU A 374 15.51 -59.48 -30.91
CA LEU A 374 16.58 -58.53 -30.58
C LEU A 374 16.58 -57.25 -31.45
N LYS A 375 16.09 -57.29 -32.70
CA LYS A 375 15.91 -56.09 -33.53
C LYS A 375 14.71 -55.25 -33.08
N GLU A 376 13.63 -55.92 -32.69
CA GLU A 376 12.42 -55.26 -32.19
C GLU A 376 12.69 -54.58 -30.84
N GLU A 377 13.39 -55.26 -29.92
CA GLU A 377 13.92 -54.70 -28.68
C GLU A 377 14.86 -53.50 -28.93
N LEU A 378 15.77 -53.61 -29.91
CA LEU A 378 16.69 -52.51 -30.27
C LEU A 378 15.93 -51.28 -30.79
N LEU A 379 14.89 -51.46 -31.61
CA LEU A 379 14.03 -50.37 -32.10
C LEU A 379 13.19 -49.75 -30.97
N GLU A 380 12.75 -50.56 -30.01
CA GLU A 380 12.06 -50.06 -28.81
C GLU A 380 13.01 -49.24 -27.91
N VAL A 381 14.28 -49.65 -27.77
CA VAL A 381 15.32 -48.90 -27.05
C VAL A 381 15.69 -47.60 -27.78
N GLU A 382 15.84 -47.63 -29.11
CA GLU A 382 16.10 -46.45 -29.95
C GLU A 382 14.97 -45.42 -29.79
N THR A 383 13.71 -45.84 -29.89
CA THR A 383 12.56 -44.94 -29.73
C THR A 383 12.43 -44.39 -28.30
N LYS A 384 12.65 -45.21 -27.26
CA LYS A 384 12.76 -44.75 -25.86
C LYS A 384 13.88 -43.73 -25.67
N TYR A 385 15.04 -43.93 -26.30
CA TYR A 385 16.17 -43.00 -26.25
C TYR A 385 15.83 -41.64 -26.90
N GLN A 386 15.23 -41.63 -28.10
CA GLN A 386 14.82 -40.36 -28.74
C GLN A 386 13.72 -39.65 -27.95
N HIS A 387 12.80 -40.39 -27.29
CA HIS A 387 11.79 -39.81 -26.39
C HIS A 387 12.42 -39.16 -25.15
N LEU A 388 13.27 -39.88 -24.43
CA LEU A 388 13.97 -39.38 -23.23
C LEU A 388 14.87 -38.17 -23.56
N LYS A 389 15.44 -38.14 -24.76
CA LYS A 389 16.22 -37.01 -25.29
C LYS A 389 15.36 -35.77 -25.62
N ALA A 390 14.08 -35.96 -25.95
CA ALA A 390 13.13 -34.86 -26.09
C ALA A 390 12.68 -34.34 -24.72
N GLU A 391 12.37 -35.24 -23.78
CA GLU A 391 12.05 -34.89 -22.39
C GLU A 391 13.20 -34.13 -21.71
N PHE A 392 14.45 -34.57 -21.89
CA PHE A 392 15.63 -33.87 -21.36
C PHE A 392 15.72 -32.43 -21.87
N LYS A 393 15.46 -32.18 -23.16
CA LYS A 393 15.42 -30.82 -23.72
C LYS A 393 14.30 -29.98 -23.12
N GLN A 394 13.12 -30.56 -22.93
CA GLN A 394 11.98 -29.86 -22.32
C GLN A 394 12.26 -29.52 -20.85
N LEU A 395 12.87 -30.42 -20.09
CA LEU A 395 13.28 -30.20 -18.71
C LEU A 395 14.43 -29.18 -18.60
N GLN A 396 15.37 -29.18 -19.56
CA GLN A 396 16.40 -28.14 -19.66
C GLN A 396 15.78 -26.76 -19.90
N GLN A 397 14.87 -26.63 -20.87
CA GLN A 397 14.20 -25.36 -21.14
C GLN A 397 13.38 -24.89 -19.91
N GLN A 398 12.64 -25.78 -19.25
CA GLN A 398 11.93 -25.43 -18.01
C GLN A 398 12.87 -25.05 -16.85
N ARG A 399 14.12 -25.55 -16.83
CA ARG A 399 15.14 -25.12 -15.87
C ARG A 399 15.61 -23.70 -16.20
N GLU A 400 15.90 -23.43 -17.47
CA GLU A 400 16.35 -22.11 -17.96
C GLU A 400 15.27 -21.03 -17.76
N GLU A 401 14.00 -21.34 -18.04
CA GLU A 401 12.84 -20.46 -17.78
C GLU A 401 12.69 -20.14 -16.28
N LYS A 402 12.85 -21.14 -15.40
CA LYS A 402 12.81 -20.95 -13.94
C LYS A 402 14.01 -20.16 -13.41
N GLU A 403 15.18 -20.33 -14.02
CA GLU A 403 16.39 -19.58 -13.67
C GLU A 403 16.27 -18.11 -14.08
N GLN A 404 15.72 -17.82 -15.26
CA GLN A 404 15.37 -16.46 -15.68
C GLN A 404 14.31 -15.82 -14.77
N HIS A 405 13.24 -16.54 -14.41
CA HIS A 405 12.23 -16.05 -13.48
C HIS A 405 12.81 -15.78 -12.07
N GLY A 406 13.72 -16.63 -11.60
CA GLY A 406 14.46 -16.41 -10.35
C GLY A 406 15.33 -15.16 -10.38
N LEU A 407 16.02 -14.89 -11.49
CA LEU A 407 16.79 -13.65 -11.70
C LEU A 407 15.89 -12.40 -11.73
N GLN A 408 14.70 -12.50 -12.33
CA GLN A 408 13.73 -11.41 -12.32
C GLN A 408 13.20 -11.12 -10.91
N LEU A 409 12.79 -12.15 -10.16
CA LEU A 409 12.37 -12.00 -8.75
C LEU A 409 13.50 -11.43 -7.88
N GLN A 410 14.76 -11.82 -8.12
CA GLN A 410 15.90 -11.24 -7.42
C GLN A 410 16.08 -9.74 -7.75
N SER A 411 15.83 -9.32 -8.99
CA SER A 411 15.81 -7.91 -9.38
C SER A 411 14.70 -7.13 -8.67
N GLU A 412 13.49 -7.69 -8.61
CA GLU A 412 12.35 -7.09 -7.91
C GLU A 412 12.61 -6.97 -6.40
N ILE A 413 13.18 -7.99 -5.77
CA ILE A 413 13.63 -7.97 -4.36
C ILE A 413 14.68 -6.86 -4.14
N ASN A 414 15.68 -6.75 -5.02
CA ASN A 414 16.70 -5.71 -4.91
C ASN A 414 16.12 -4.31 -5.03
N GLN A 415 15.17 -4.09 -5.95
CA GLN A 415 14.46 -2.80 -6.10
C GLN A 415 13.59 -2.47 -4.88
N LEU A 416 12.89 -3.46 -4.32
CA LEU A 416 12.08 -3.29 -3.11
C LEU A 416 12.97 -2.99 -1.88
N HIS A 417 14.12 -3.66 -1.76
CA HIS A 417 15.10 -3.38 -0.71
C HIS A 417 15.69 -1.97 -0.82
N SER A 418 16.03 -1.51 -2.03
CA SER A 418 16.47 -0.12 -2.26
C SER A 418 15.37 0.91 -1.90
N LYS A 419 14.10 0.63 -2.22
CA LYS A 419 12.97 1.48 -1.83
C LYS A 419 12.76 1.50 -0.31
N LEU A 420 12.91 0.36 0.36
CA LEU A 420 12.82 0.26 1.82
C LEU A 420 13.90 1.09 2.53
N LEU A 421 15.16 0.96 2.10
CA LEU A 421 16.28 1.76 2.64
C LEU A 421 16.03 3.27 2.48
N GLU A 422 15.47 3.70 1.35
CA GLU A 422 15.14 5.11 1.13
C GLU A 422 13.97 5.58 2.01
N THR A 423 12.93 4.76 2.23
CA THR A 423 11.85 5.14 3.17
C THR A 423 12.30 5.13 4.63
N GLU A 424 13.18 4.21 5.03
CA GLU A 424 13.84 4.23 6.35
C GLU A 424 14.67 5.51 6.55
N ARG A 425 15.43 5.91 5.53
CA ARG A 425 16.23 7.16 5.53
C ARG A 425 15.33 8.40 5.69
N GLN A 426 14.24 8.49 4.92
CA GLN A 426 13.27 9.59 4.99
C GLN A 426 12.54 9.64 6.35
N LEU A 427 12.19 8.48 6.92
CA LEU A 427 11.56 8.39 8.24
C LEU A 427 12.54 8.85 9.34
N GLY A 428 13.82 8.49 9.22
CA GLY A 428 14.90 8.99 10.08
C GLY A 428 15.04 10.52 10.04
N GLU A 429 15.05 11.12 8.85
CA GLU A 429 15.04 12.58 8.71
C GLU A 429 13.81 13.22 9.36
N ALA A 430 12.61 12.71 9.08
CA ALA A 430 11.37 13.24 9.62
C ALA A 430 11.34 13.16 11.16
N HIS A 431 11.89 12.09 11.74
CA HIS A 431 12.04 11.94 13.19
C HIS A 431 13.05 12.95 13.77
N GLY A 432 14.15 13.22 13.06
CA GLY A 432 15.13 14.26 13.41
C GLY A 432 14.49 15.65 13.48
N ARG A 433 13.84 16.08 12.39
CA ARG A 433 13.14 17.38 12.32
C ARG A 433 12.07 17.53 13.41
N LEU A 434 11.35 16.45 13.71
CA LEU A 434 10.33 16.44 14.77
C LEU A 434 10.94 16.49 16.19
N LYS A 435 12.14 15.94 16.40
CA LYS A 435 12.89 16.10 17.66
C LYS A 435 13.37 17.55 17.84
N GLU A 436 13.93 18.14 16.79
CA GLU A 436 14.36 19.55 16.76
C GLU A 436 13.18 20.51 17.01
N GLN A 437 12.04 20.28 16.34
CA GLN A 437 10.82 21.07 16.57
C GLN A 437 10.32 20.98 18.02
N ARG A 438 10.38 19.79 18.64
CA ARG A 438 10.02 19.60 20.05
C ARG A 438 10.97 20.34 20.98
N GLN A 439 12.27 20.29 20.74
CA GLN A 439 13.25 21.02 21.53
C GLN A 439 13.03 22.54 21.43
N LEU A 440 12.95 23.09 20.21
CA LEU A 440 12.67 24.51 19.97
C LEU A 440 11.31 24.97 20.55
N SER A 441 10.33 24.08 20.64
CA SER A 441 9.04 24.36 21.31
C SER A 441 9.14 24.30 22.83
N SER A 442 10.05 23.51 23.39
CA SER A 442 10.28 23.41 24.84
C SER A 442 11.09 24.61 25.35
N GLU A 443 12.11 25.04 24.60
CA GLU A 443 12.89 26.24 24.87
C GLU A 443 11.99 27.48 24.87
N LYS A 444 11.14 27.64 23.83
CA LYS A 444 10.14 28.72 23.77
C LYS A 444 9.05 28.65 24.84
N LEU A 445 8.77 27.48 25.41
CA LEU A 445 7.87 27.35 26.55
C LEU A 445 8.55 27.84 27.82
N MET A 446 9.80 27.42 28.07
CA MET A 446 10.61 27.86 29.21
C MET A 446 10.83 29.38 29.20
N ASP A 447 11.13 29.98 28.04
CA ASP A 447 11.18 31.44 27.87
C ASP A 447 9.88 32.13 28.32
N LYS A 448 8.73 31.51 28.06
CA LYS A 448 7.41 32.07 28.38
C LYS A 448 7.04 31.84 29.84
N GLU A 449 7.43 30.71 30.42
CA GLU A 449 7.29 30.44 31.85
C GLU A 449 8.13 31.43 32.67
N GLN A 450 9.37 31.71 32.27
CA GLN A 450 10.19 32.75 32.89
C GLN A 450 9.56 34.16 32.75
N GLN A 451 9.09 34.53 31.56
CA GLN A 451 8.40 35.81 31.35
C GLN A 451 7.13 35.95 32.20
N VAL A 452 6.40 34.85 32.45
CA VAL A 452 5.25 34.83 33.36
C VAL A 452 5.69 34.98 34.82
N ALA A 453 6.76 34.31 35.25
CA ALA A 453 7.31 34.46 36.60
C ALA A 453 7.79 35.91 36.87
N ASP A 454 8.50 36.53 35.92
CA ASP A 454 8.93 37.93 36.01
C ASP A 454 7.76 38.91 36.10
N LEU A 455 6.68 38.64 35.35
CA LEU A 455 5.46 39.45 35.41
C LEU A 455 4.70 39.26 36.72
N GLN A 456 4.64 38.04 37.27
CA GLN A 456 4.07 37.77 38.59
C GLN A 456 4.86 38.51 39.69
N LEU A 457 6.20 38.45 39.67
CA LEU A 457 7.04 39.20 40.60
C LEU A 457 6.86 40.72 40.49
N LYS A 458 6.67 41.26 39.27
CA LYS A 458 6.35 42.69 39.07
C LYS A 458 4.96 43.04 39.58
N LEU A 459 3.95 42.20 39.36
CA LEU A 459 2.60 42.38 39.90
C LEU A 459 2.60 42.39 41.43
N SER A 460 3.22 41.40 42.09
CA SER A 460 3.25 41.36 43.57
C SER A 460 4.01 42.53 44.20
N ARG A 461 5.01 43.13 43.51
CA ARG A 461 5.64 44.38 43.95
C ARG A 461 4.67 45.57 43.85
N LEU A 462 4.00 45.72 42.71
CA LEU A 462 3.00 46.78 42.51
C LEU A 462 1.79 46.65 43.45
N GLU A 463 1.39 45.42 43.79
CA GLU A 463 0.35 45.15 44.80
C GLU A 463 0.78 45.58 46.19
N GLU A 464 2.05 45.40 46.57
CA GLU A 464 2.56 45.83 47.88
C GLU A 464 2.77 47.36 47.93
N GLU A 465 3.31 47.96 46.86
CA GLU A 465 3.35 49.42 46.70
C GLU A 465 1.94 50.04 46.76
N LEU A 466 0.93 49.38 46.18
CA LEU A 466 -0.47 49.83 46.26
C LEU A 466 -1.01 49.72 47.69
N LYS A 467 -0.72 48.63 48.43
CA LYS A 467 -1.10 48.51 49.85
C LYS A 467 -0.45 49.61 50.69
N GLU A 468 0.84 49.87 50.50
CA GLU A 468 1.56 50.94 51.21
C GLU A 468 0.90 52.30 50.92
N ASN A 469 0.68 52.63 49.65
CA ASN A 469 0.00 53.86 49.24
C ASN A 469 -1.44 53.97 49.80
N VAL A 470 -2.18 52.87 49.89
CA VAL A 470 -3.50 52.84 50.56
C VAL A 470 -3.36 53.13 52.04
N THR A 471 -2.41 52.52 52.76
CA THR A 471 -2.20 52.80 54.20
C THR A 471 -1.78 54.25 54.44
N ASN A 472 -0.84 54.78 53.65
CA ASN A 472 -0.42 56.18 53.68
C ASN A 472 -1.59 57.13 53.40
N SER A 473 -2.45 56.81 52.43
CA SER A 473 -3.68 57.55 52.14
C SER A 473 -4.67 57.54 53.31
N THR A 474 -4.88 56.39 53.97
CA THR A 474 -5.76 56.31 55.15
C THR A 474 -5.22 57.07 56.37
N GLU A 475 -3.90 57.11 56.57
CA GLU A 475 -3.28 57.92 57.63
C GLU A 475 -3.41 59.42 57.32
N LEU A 476 -3.15 59.85 56.08
CA LEU A 476 -3.37 61.23 55.65
C LEU A 476 -4.85 61.65 55.77
N GLN A 477 -5.79 60.75 55.44
CA GLN A 477 -7.23 60.95 55.65
C GLN A 477 -7.56 61.13 57.15
N HIS A 478 -6.95 60.33 58.03
CA HIS A 478 -7.13 60.46 59.48
C HIS A 478 -6.55 61.77 60.03
N GLN A 479 -5.35 62.18 59.59
CA GLN A 479 -4.74 63.46 59.94
C GLN A 479 -5.57 64.65 59.44
N LEU A 480 -6.12 64.56 58.23
CA LEU A 480 -7.03 65.57 57.69
C LEU A 480 -8.30 65.69 58.55
N GLU A 481 -8.94 64.58 58.92
CA GLU A 481 -10.15 64.63 59.74
C GLU A 481 -9.88 65.16 61.16
N LYS A 482 -8.73 64.79 61.74
CA LYS A 482 -8.24 65.33 63.02
C LYS A 482 -8.01 66.85 62.96
N THR A 483 -7.44 67.38 61.88
CA THR A 483 -7.25 68.83 61.72
C THR A 483 -8.57 69.56 61.46
N LYS A 484 -9.54 68.96 60.74
CA LYS A 484 -10.92 69.49 60.65
C LYS A 484 -11.58 69.57 62.02
N GLN A 485 -11.50 68.51 62.83
CA GLN A 485 -12.07 68.50 64.19
C GLN A 485 -11.45 69.62 65.04
N GLN A 486 -10.12 69.73 65.05
CA GLN A 486 -9.42 70.82 65.75
C GLN A 486 -9.85 72.21 65.26
N HIS A 487 -10.10 72.38 63.96
CA HIS A 487 -10.61 73.64 63.41
C HIS A 487 -12.06 73.91 63.85
N GLN A 488 -12.93 72.91 63.90
CA GLN A 488 -14.30 73.04 64.43
C GLN A 488 -14.30 73.38 65.92
N GLU A 489 -13.44 72.76 66.72
CA GLU A 489 -13.25 73.07 68.14
C GLU A 489 -12.75 74.51 68.35
N GLN A 490 -11.77 74.96 67.54
CA GLN A 490 -11.31 76.36 67.52
C GLN A 490 -12.43 77.33 67.09
N GLN A 491 -13.24 76.98 66.09
CA GLN A 491 -14.34 77.81 65.61
C GLN A 491 -15.45 77.94 66.68
N ALA A 492 -15.80 76.85 67.36
CA ALA A 492 -16.74 76.87 68.48
C ALA A 492 -16.21 77.71 69.66
N LEU A 493 -14.92 77.58 69.99
CA LEU A 493 -14.27 78.42 71.00
C LEU A 493 -14.28 79.90 70.59
N GLN A 494 -13.97 80.21 69.33
CA GLN A 494 -14.02 81.57 68.78
C GLN A 494 -15.43 82.17 68.87
N GLN A 495 -16.47 81.40 68.51
CA GLN A 495 -17.87 81.81 68.66
C GLN A 495 -18.22 82.07 70.13
N SER A 496 -17.83 81.19 71.05
CA SER A 496 -18.05 81.38 72.50
C SER A 496 -17.34 82.64 73.04
N THR A 497 -16.09 82.89 72.65
CA THR A 497 -15.37 84.12 73.03
C THR A 497 -15.97 85.37 72.42
N THR A 498 -16.48 85.30 71.18
CA THR A 498 -17.18 86.41 70.52
C THR A 498 -18.51 86.73 71.20
N ALA A 499 -19.25 85.70 71.65
CA ALA A 499 -20.48 85.87 72.42
C ALA A 499 -20.20 86.57 73.76
N LYS A 500 -19.22 86.08 74.54
CA LYS A 500 -18.78 86.70 75.80
C LYS A 500 -18.27 88.13 75.63
N LEU A 501 -17.60 88.43 74.51
CA LEU A 501 -17.17 89.79 74.19
C LEU A 501 -18.38 90.71 73.93
N ARG A 502 -19.42 90.24 73.24
CA ARG A 502 -20.68 90.99 73.04
C ARG A 502 -21.45 91.18 74.34
N GLU A 503 -21.49 90.17 75.21
CA GLU A 503 -22.07 90.28 76.56
C GLU A 503 -21.36 91.39 77.35
N ALA A 504 -20.03 91.36 77.42
CA ALA A 504 -19.24 92.40 78.08
C ALA A 504 -19.35 93.79 77.42
N GLN A 505 -19.58 93.87 76.11
CA GLN A 505 -19.87 95.13 75.40
C GLN A 505 -21.25 95.68 75.80
N ASN A 506 -22.29 94.83 75.85
CA ASN A 506 -23.62 95.22 76.30
C ASN A 506 -23.62 95.68 77.77
N ASP A 507 -22.89 94.97 78.64
CA ASP A 507 -22.71 95.37 80.04
C ASP A 507 -22.01 96.73 80.15
N LEU A 508 -20.98 96.97 79.33
CA LEU A 508 -20.28 98.26 79.28
C LEU A 508 -21.19 99.39 78.78
N GLU A 509 -21.98 99.16 77.73
CA GLU A 509 -23.00 100.11 77.27
C GLU A 509 -24.07 100.39 78.34
N GLN A 510 -24.49 99.37 79.08
CA GLN A 510 -25.42 99.54 80.21
C GLN A 510 -24.79 100.37 81.34
N VAL A 511 -23.51 100.16 81.67
CA VAL A 511 -22.77 100.96 82.65
C VAL A 511 -22.59 102.41 82.18
N LEU A 512 -22.23 102.63 80.91
CA LEU A 512 -22.13 103.97 80.32
C LEU A 512 -23.48 104.69 80.34
N ARG A 513 -24.58 103.99 80.05
CA ARG A 513 -25.93 104.54 80.18
C ARG A 513 -26.28 104.89 81.63
N GLN A 514 -25.97 104.02 82.59
CA GLN A 514 -26.15 104.32 84.02
C GLN A 514 -25.29 105.49 84.51
N ILE A 515 -24.13 105.75 83.90
CA ILE A 515 -23.32 106.94 84.15
C ILE A 515 -24.05 108.17 83.60
N GLY A 516 -24.50 108.14 82.34
CA GLY A 516 -25.30 109.23 81.76
C GLY A 516 -26.60 109.55 82.54
N ASP A 517 -27.31 108.53 83.01
CA ASP A 517 -28.49 108.69 83.87
C ASP A 517 -28.15 109.33 85.23
N LYS A 518 -26.96 109.03 85.80
CA LYS A 518 -26.45 109.66 87.03
C LYS A 518 -25.98 111.09 86.77
N ASP A 519 -25.30 111.36 85.66
CA ASP A 519 -24.83 112.70 85.29
C ASP A 519 -26.01 113.62 85.00
N GLN A 520 -27.04 113.16 84.30
CA GLN A 520 -28.29 113.90 84.12
C GLN A 520 -29.00 114.15 85.47
N LYS A 521 -28.93 113.21 86.40
CA LYS A 521 -29.46 113.39 87.77
C LYS A 521 -28.62 114.37 88.59
N ILE A 522 -27.30 114.42 88.40
CA ILE A 522 -26.41 115.42 88.99
C ILE A 522 -26.77 116.80 88.42
N GLN A 523 -26.83 116.97 87.11
CA GLN A 523 -27.27 118.22 86.46
C GLN A 523 -28.65 118.67 86.95
N ASN A 524 -29.61 117.75 87.12
CA ASN A 524 -30.93 118.08 87.66
C ASN A 524 -30.86 118.51 89.13
N LEU A 525 -30.01 117.90 89.95
CA LEU A 525 -29.77 118.31 91.34
C LEU A 525 -29.01 119.64 91.44
N GLU A 526 -28.07 119.90 90.54
CA GLU A 526 -27.35 121.17 90.41
C GLU A 526 -28.29 122.29 89.96
N ALA A 527 -29.17 122.03 88.99
CA ALA A 527 -30.21 122.96 88.55
C ALA A 527 -31.26 123.22 89.65
N LEU A 528 -31.64 122.19 90.42
CA LEU A 528 -32.51 122.37 91.61
C LEU A 528 -31.80 123.12 92.74
N LEU A 529 -30.51 122.89 92.95
CA LEU A 529 -29.68 123.64 93.90
C LEU A 529 -29.52 125.09 93.47
N GLN A 530 -29.31 125.35 92.18
CA GLN A 530 -29.21 126.68 91.60
C GLN A 530 -30.55 127.42 91.70
N LYS A 531 -31.65 126.77 91.31
CA LYS A 531 -33.01 127.29 91.52
C LYS A 531 -33.33 127.49 93.01
N SER A 532 -32.76 126.69 93.91
CA SER A 532 -32.89 126.87 95.36
C SER A 532 -32.12 128.10 95.85
N LYS A 533 -30.90 128.35 95.35
CA LYS A 533 -30.15 129.61 95.60
C LYS A 533 -30.89 130.83 95.04
N GLU A 534 -31.43 130.71 93.83
CA GLU A 534 -32.23 131.76 93.18
C GLU A 534 -33.52 132.02 93.95
N ASN A 535 -34.25 130.99 94.37
CA ASN A 535 -35.40 131.11 95.27
C ASN A 535 -35.01 131.68 96.64
N THR A 536 -33.83 131.37 97.17
CA THR A 536 -33.35 131.93 98.45
C THR A 536 -33.08 133.43 98.29
N SER A 537 -32.39 133.82 97.22
CA SER A 537 -32.15 135.23 96.89
C SER A 537 -33.45 135.98 96.53
N LEU A 538 -34.40 135.31 95.86
CA LEU A 538 -35.73 135.84 95.61
C LEU A 538 -36.51 135.99 96.91
N LEU A 539 -36.46 135.03 97.84
CA LEU A 539 -37.12 135.11 99.14
C LEU A 539 -36.43 136.08 100.12
N GLU A 540 -35.13 136.33 99.99
CA GLU A 540 -34.43 137.42 100.69
C GLU A 540 -34.89 138.77 100.15
N LYS A 541 -34.98 138.89 98.81
CA LYS A 541 -35.47 140.08 98.13
C LYS A 541 -36.97 140.29 98.32
N GLU A 542 -37.79 139.24 98.37
CA GLU A 542 -39.22 139.29 98.69
C GLU A 542 -39.45 139.48 100.18
N ARG A 543 -38.56 139.03 101.07
CA ARG A 543 -38.57 139.45 102.48
C ARG A 543 -38.33 140.95 102.59
N GLU A 544 -37.44 141.52 101.77
CA GLU A 544 -37.21 142.97 101.70
C GLU A 544 -38.38 143.71 101.03
N ASP A 545 -38.92 143.18 99.93
CA ASP A 545 -40.02 143.77 99.16
C ASP A 545 -41.37 143.59 99.88
N LEU A 546 -41.53 142.56 100.71
CA LEU A 546 -42.63 142.39 101.67
C LEU A 546 -42.38 143.14 102.98
N TYR A 547 -41.14 143.44 103.37
CA TYR A 547 -40.92 144.50 104.37
C TYR A 547 -41.46 145.83 103.84
N ALA A 548 -41.16 146.17 102.58
CA ALA A 548 -41.67 147.35 101.90
C ALA A 548 -43.18 147.29 101.57
N LYS A 549 -43.76 146.11 101.32
CA LYS A 549 -45.19 145.94 100.99
C LYS A 549 -46.09 145.65 102.19
N ILE A 550 -45.59 145.12 103.30
CA ILE A 550 -46.28 145.17 104.60
C ILE A 550 -46.26 146.61 105.15
N GLN A 551 -45.30 147.43 104.72
CA GLN A 551 -45.35 148.89 104.84
C GLN A 551 -46.31 149.59 103.82
N ALA A 552 -47.01 148.86 102.93
CA ALA A 552 -47.84 149.46 101.85
C ALA A 552 -49.29 148.90 101.70
N GLY A 553 -49.53 147.59 101.78
CA GLY A 553 -50.84 147.03 102.20
C GLY A 553 -51.85 146.47 101.18
N GLU A 554 -51.49 145.98 99.99
CA GLU A 554 -52.46 145.44 98.99
C GLU A 554 -52.06 144.06 98.39
N GLY A 555 -53.01 143.18 98.03
CA GLY A 555 -52.65 141.87 97.44
C GLY A 555 -53.71 140.83 97.02
N GLU A 556 -55.02 141.10 97.01
CA GLU A 556 -56.05 140.04 96.90
C GLU A 556 -56.33 139.49 95.47
N THR A 557 -56.02 140.26 94.42
CA THR A 557 -56.58 140.03 93.06
C THR A 557 -55.93 138.88 92.25
N ALA A 558 -54.75 138.38 92.65
CA ALA A 558 -53.92 137.53 91.78
C ALA A 558 -54.41 136.08 91.62
N VAL A 559 -55.19 135.55 92.56
CA VAL A 559 -55.48 134.10 92.67
C VAL A 559 -56.42 133.59 91.58
N LEU A 560 -57.31 134.43 91.07
CA LEU A 560 -58.43 133.99 90.21
C LEU A 560 -57.97 133.41 88.85
N ASN A 561 -56.90 133.96 88.26
CA ASN A 561 -56.49 133.65 86.89
C ASN A 561 -55.88 132.24 86.73
N GLN A 562 -55.19 131.71 87.75
CA GLN A 562 -54.53 130.39 87.68
C GLN A 562 -55.50 129.20 87.54
N LEU A 563 -56.79 129.40 87.80
CA LEU A 563 -57.79 128.34 87.82
C LEU A 563 -58.41 128.05 86.44
N GLN A 564 -58.37 129.00 85.51
CA GLN A 564 -58.91 128.82 84.15
C GLN A 564 -57.93 128.03 83.25
N GLU A 565 -56.63 128.34 83.32
CA GLU A 565 -55.59 127.78 82.45
C GLU A 565 -55.48 126.25 82.54
N LYS A 566 -55.53 125.69 83.76
CA LYS A 566 -55.40 124.25 84.01
C LYS A 566 -56.50 123.37 83.40
N ASN A 567 -57.66 123.94 83.10
CA ASN A 567 -58.78 123.17 82.56
C ASN A 567 -58.58 122.87 81.06
N HIS A 568 -57.90 123.76 80.33
CA HIS A 568 -57.63 123.60 78.90
C HIS A 568 -56.67 122.43 78.62
N THR A 569 -55.58 122.32 79.38
CA THR A 569 -54.52 121.32 79.19
C THR A 569 -55.01 119.86 79.35
N LEU A 570 -56.08 119.63 80.13
CA LEU A 570 -56.66 118.29 80.29
C LEU A 570 -57.44 117.83 79.06
N GLN A 571 -58.02 118.76 78.29
CA GLN A 571 -58.80 118.44 77.09
C GLN A 571 -57.92 117.82 75.98
N GLU A 572 -56.71 118.34 75.79
CA GLU A 572 -55.77 117.92 74.74
C GLU A 572 -55.14 116.55 74.97
N GLN A 573 -55.03 116.12 76.24
CA GLN A 573 -54.43 114.81 76.57
C GLN A 573 -55.35 113.64 76.18
N VAL A 574 -56.67 113.86 76.19
CA VAL A 574 -57.67 112.82 75.88
C VAL A 574 -57.63 112.46 74.39
N THR A 575 -57.58 113.46 73.50
CA THR A 575 -57.55 113.24 72.04
C THR A 575 -56.29 112.50 71.59
N GLN A 576 -55.11 112.86 72.12
CA GLN A 576 -53.84 112.20 71.78
C GLN A 576 -53.77 110.71 72.14
N LEU A 577 -54.52 110.28 73.18
CA LEU A 577 -54.59 108.87 73.58
C LEU A 577 -55.53 108.06 72.67
N THR A 578 -56.65 108.65 72.22
CA THR A 578 -57.58 108.00 71.29
C THR A 578 -56.92 107.65 69.95
N GLU A 579 -56.12 108.58 69.40
CA GLU A 579 -55.49 108.41 68.08
C GLU A 579 -54.40 107.32 68.08
N LYS A 580 -53.62 107.20 69.16
CA LYS A 580 -52.61 106.15 69.33
C LYS A 580 -53.21 104.74 69.33
N LEU A 581 -54.35 104.56 70.00
CA LEU A 581 -55.02 103.25 70.10
C LEU A 581 -55.52 102.76 68.72
N LYS A 582 -56.01 103.68 67.88
CA LYS A 582 -56.47 103.37 66.52
C LYS A 582 -55.32 102.81 65.67
N ASN A 583 -54.18 103.50 65.64
CA ASN A 583 -53.05 103.15 64.77
C ASN A 583 -52.42 101.79 65.13
N GLN A 584 -52.46 101.40 66.41
CA GLN A 584 -52.04 100.07 66.84
C GLN A 584 -52.97 98.96 66.33
N SER A 585 -54.29 99.19 66.33
CA SER A 585 -55.29 98.24 65.82
C SER A 585 -55.12 97.96 64.32
N GLU A 586 -54.92 99.01 63.52
CA GLU A 586 -54.72 98.88 62.06
C GLU A 586 -53.41 98.11 61.74
N SER A 587 -52.33 98.36 62.49
CA SER A 587 -51.05 97.65 62.35
C SER A 587 -51.15 96.15 62.65
N HIS A 588 -51.85 95.77 63.74
CA HIS A 588 -52.04 94.36 64.09
C HIS A 588 -52.87 93.58 63.06
N LYS A 589 -53.81 94.22 62.37
CA LYS A 589 -54.60 93.58 61.31
C LYS A 589 -53.74 93.20 60.11
N GLN A 590 -52.85 94.08 59.65
CA GLN A 590 -51.97 93.80 58.51
C GLN A 590 -51.07 92.58 58.77
N ALA A 591 -50.42 92.55 59.94
CA ALA A 591 -49.54 91.45 60.33
C ALA A 591 -50.26 90.09 60.44
N GLN A 592 -51.59 90.08 60.65
CA GLN A 592 -52.40 88.85 60.64
C GLN A 592 -52.71 88.37 59.22
N GLU A 593 -52.85 89.28 58.25
CA GLU A 593 -53.11 88.98 56.85
C GLU A 593 -51.83 88.45 56.17
N ASP A 594 -50.69 89.11 56.37
CA ASP A 594 -49.37 88.67 55.86
C ASP A 594 -49.01 87.24 56.32
N LEU A 595 -49.34 86.88 57.57
CA LEU A 595 -49.15 85.55 58.14
C LEU A 595 -50.09 84.49 57.55
N HIS A 596 -51.27 84.88 57.06
CA HIS A 596 -52.20 83.94 56.44
C HIS A 596 -51.68 83.46 55.08
N ASP A 597 -51.17 84.38 54.26
CA ASP A 597 -50.72 84.08 52.90
C ASP A 597 -49.47 83.17 52.90
N GLN A 598 -48.49 83.41 53.78
CA GLN A 598 -47.35 82.49 53.97
C GLN A 598 -47.81 81.05 54.31
N VAL A 599 -48.86 80.91 55.14
CA VAL A 599 -49.39 79.60 55.53
C VAL A 599 -50.12 78.90 54.38
N GLN A 600 -50.66 79.63 53.39
CA GLN A 600 -51.24 79.03 52.19
C GLN A 600 -50.17 78.66 51.16
N GLU A 601 -49.13 79.48 50.97
CA GLU A 601 -48.01 79.20 50.08
C GLU A 601 -47.24 77.92 50.51
N GLN A 602 -46.95 77.77 51.81
CA GLN A 602 -46.32 76.56 52.34
C GLN A 602 -47.17 75.29 52.12
N LYS A 603 -48.51 75.40 52.16
CA LYS A 603 -49.41 74.27 51.84
C LYS A 603 -49.42 73.94 50.35
N ALA A 604 -49.21 74.91 49.46
CA ALA A 604 -49.07 74.66 48.02
C ALA A 604 -47.78 73.90 47.72
N HIS A 605 -46.66 74.31 48.31
CA HIS A 605 -45.39 73.58 48.21
C HIS A 605 -45.46 72.16 48.76
N LEU A 606 -46.14 71.93 49.89
CA LEU A 606 -46.30 70.60 50.47
C LEU A 606 -47.06 69.64 49.53
N ARG A 607 -48.16 70.10 48.89
CA ARG A 607 -48.88 69.26 47.90
C ARG A 607 -48.01 68.92 46.69
N ALA A 608 -47.34 69.91 46.10
CA ALA A 608 -46.46 69.69 44.95
C ALA A 608 -45.31 68.71 45.25
N ALA A 609 -44.85 68.64 46.51
CA ALA A 609 -43.90 67.62 46.96
C ALA A 609 -44.56 66.22 47.08
N GLN A 610 -45.77 66.13 47.62
CA GLN A 610 -46.53 64.88 47.75
C GLN A 610 -46.87 64.26 46.38
N ASP A 611 -47.37 65.06 45.43
CA ASP A 611 -47.69 64.61 44.06
C ASP A 611 -46.44 64.04 43.36
N ARG A 612 -45.26 64.64 43.62
CA ARG A 612 -43.97 64.20 43.08
C ARG A 612 -43.48 62.89 43.71
N VAL A 613 -43.80 62.62 44.98
CA VAL A 613 -43.51 61.32 45.61
C VAL A 613 -44.37 60.22 44.99
N LEU A 614 -45.68 60.44 44.86
CA LEU A 614 -46.60 59.48 44.22
C LEU A 614 -46.17 59.11 42.79
N SER A 615 -45.70 60.10 42.01
CA SER A 615 -45.16 59.87 40.66
C SER A 615 -43.85 59.08 40.61
N LEU A 616 -43.07 59.06 41.70
CA LEU A 616 -41.86 58.23 41.82
C LEU A 616 -42.21 56.82 42.29
N GLU A 617 -43.18 56.68 43.21
CA GLU A 617 -43.67 55.38 43.68
C GLU A 617 -44.28 54.55 42.55
N THR A 618 -45.11 55.15 41.68
CA THR A 618 -45.63 54.47 40.48
C THR A 618 -44.51 54.05 39.52
N SER A 619 -43.52 54.91 39.29
CA SER A 619 -42.36 54.61 38.45
C SER A 619 -41.50 53.45 38.99
N VAL A 620 -41.34 53.36 40.32
CA VAL A 620 -40.62 52.26 40.99
C VAL A 620 -41.40 50.95 40.91
N ASN A 621 -42.73 50.99 41.02
CA ASN A 621 -43.58 49.81 40.88
C ASN A 621 -43.56 49.23 39.45
N GLU A 622 -43.62 50.10 38.44
CA GLU A 622 -43.51 49.72 37.02
C GLU A 622 -42.16 49.04 36.72
N LEU A 623 -41.05 49.65 37.15
CA LEU A 623 -39.71 49.07 36.98
C LEU A 623 -39.54 47.74 37.72
N ASN A 624 -40.17 47.56 38.90
CA ASN A 624 -40.20 46.26 39.59
C ASN A 624 -41.01 45.20 38.82
N SER A 625 -42.11 45.58 38.17
CA SER A 625 -42.89 44.68 37.31
C SER A 625 -42.06 44.17 36.14
N GLN A 626 -41.46 45.09 35.38
CA GLN A 626 -40.57 44.78 34.25
C GLN A 626 -39.35 43.94 34.68
N LEU A 627 -38.78 44.23 35.85
CA LEU A 627 -37.69 43.43 36.43
C LEU A 627 -38.14 42.01 36.77
N ASN A 628 -39.36 41.80 37.26
CA ASN A 628 -39.87 40.46 37.56
C ASN A 628 -40.23 39.68 36.29
N GLU A 629 -40.82 40.31 35.28
CA GLU A 629 -40.99 39.71 33.96
C GLU A 629 -39.66 39.24 33.35
N SER A 630 -38.60 40.04 33.46
CA SER A 630 -37.29 39.66 32.92
C SER A 630 -36.66 38.47 33.65
N LYS A 631 -36.81 38.38 34.99
CA LYS A 631 -36.41 37.20 35.77
C LYS A 631 -37.17 35.94 35.35
N GLU A 632 -38.48 36.05 35.12
CA GLU A 632 -39.29 34.91 34.73
C GLU A 632 -38.94 34.43 33.31
N LYS A 633 -38.74 35.35 32.37
CA LYS A 633 -38.24 35.04 31.01
C LYS A 633 -36.86 34.35 31.05
N VAL A 634 -35.95 34.78 31.93
CA VAL A 634 -34.66 34.10 32.16
C VAL A 634 -34.85 32.69 32.73
N SER A 635 -35.74 32.51 33.71
CA SER A 635 -36.07 31.19 34.29
C SER A 635 -36.62 30.21 33.24
N GLN A 636 -37.55 30.69 32.39
CA GLN A 636 -38.11 29.89 31.30
C GLN A 636 -37.05 29.49 30.25
N LEU A 637 -36.07 30.36 29.96
CA LEU A 637 -34.96 30.06 29.06
C LEU A 637 -33.98 29.04 29.67
N ASP A 638 -33.64 29.14 30.95
CA ASP A 638 -32.81 28.17 31.67
C ASP A 638 -33.44 26.76 31.67
N ILE A 639 -34.76 26.67 31.88
CA ILE A 639 -35.51 25.41 31.77
C ILE A 639 -35.45 24.85 30.34
N GLN A 640 -35.60 25.68 29.30
CA GLN A 640 -35.46 25.23 27.90
C GLN A 640 -34.04 24.76 27.56
N VAL A 641 -33.01 25.43 28.08
CA VAL A 641 -31.61 25.01 27.88
C VAL A 641 -31.38 23.63 28.52
N LYS A 642 -31.82 23.44 29.77
CA LYS A 642 -31.72 22.14 30.47
C LYS A 642 -32.43 21.02 29.70
N ALA A 643 -33.69 21.23 29.29
CA ALA A 643 -34.43 20.24 28.51
C ALA A 643 -33.76 19.91 27.16
N LYS A 644 -33.16 20.91 26.46
CA LYS A 644 -32.38 20.66 25.24
C LYS A 644 -31.05 19.94 25.49
N THR A 645 -30.41 20.17 26.63
CA THR A 645 -29.19 19.44 27.05
C THR A 645 -29.51 17.98 27.33
N GLU A 646 -30.61 17.68 28.02
CA GLU A 646 -31.09 16.30 28.26
C GLU A 646 -31.47 15.57 26.96
N LEU A 647 -32.10 16.27 26.01
CA LEU A 647 -32.38 15.75 24.67
C LEU A 647 -31.10 15.49 23.84
N LEU A 648 -30.06 16.32 24.00
CA LEU A 648 -28.75 16.08 23.39
C LEU A 648 -28.05 14.86 23.99
N LEU A 649 -27.98 14.76 25.32
CA LEU A 649 -27.36 13.64 26.03
C LEU A 649 -28.05 12.30 25.71
N SER A 650 -29.39 12.28 25.64
CA SER A 650 -30.14 11.08 25.25
C SER A 650 -29.99 10.72 23.77
N ALA A 651 -29.90 11.69 22.87
CA ALA A 651 -29.58 11.44 21.46
C ALA A 651 -28.13 10.95 21.25
N GLU A 652 -27.18 11.42 22.06
CA GLU A 652 -25.78 10.98 22.04
C GLU A 652 -25.61 9.58 22.63
N ALA A 653 -26.32 9.26 23.72
CA ALA A 653 -26.42 7.91 24.24
C ALA A 653 -27.03 6.94 23.20
N ALA A 654 -28.11 7.36 22.50
CA ALA A 654 -28.73 6.56 21.45
C ALA A 654 -27.79 6.31 20.25
N LYS A 655 -27.01 7.31 19.82
CA LYS A 655 -25.95 7.14 18.80
C LYS A 655 -24.83 6.21 19.27
N THR A 656 -24.49 6.26 20.55
CA THR A 656 -23.46 5.39 21.13
C THR A 656 -23.93 3.94 21.20
N ALA A 657 -25.20 3.71 21.55
CA ALA A 657 -25.85 2.39 21.47
C ALA A 657 -25.90 1.88 20.02
N GLN A 658 -26.32 2.69 19.04
CA GLN A 658 -26.33 2.30 17.63
C GLN A 658 -24.92 1.97 17.10
N ARG A 659 -23.88 2.69 17.55
CA ARG A 659 -22.48 2.35 17.21
C ARG A 659 -22.05 1.01 17.80
N ALA A 660 -22.40 0.72 19.05
CA ALA A 660 -22.10 -0.57 19.67
C ALA A 660 -22.84 -1.73 18.97
N ASP A 661 -24.10 -1.52 18.56
CA ASP A 661 -24.90 -2.51 17.86
C ASP A 661 -24.36 -2.79 16.44
N LEU A 662 -23.97 -1.73 15.71
CA LEU A 662 -23.27 -1.85 14.42
C LEU A 662 -21.89 -2.51 14.55
N GLN A 663 -21.15 -2.26 15.64
CA GLN A 663 -19.88 -2.94 15.91
C GLN A 663 -20.10 -4.43 16.20
N ASN A 664 -21.08 -4.79 17.04
CA ASN A 664 -21.47 -6.18 17.28
C ASN A 664 -21.88 -6.89 15.97
N HIS A 665 -22.57 -6.19 15.07
CA HIS A 665 -22.91 -6.72 13.74
C HIS A 665 -21.67 -6.89 12.84
N LEU A 666 -20.70 -5.97 12.87
CA LEU A 666 -19.43 -6.11 12.15
C LEU A 666 -18.61 -7.29 12.69
N ASP A 667 -18.44 -7.40 14.01
CA ASP A 667 -17.71 -8.48 14.66
C ASP A 667 -18.38 -9.84 14.37
N THR A 668 -19.72 -9.90 14.43
CA THR A 668 -20.50 -11.09 14.05
C THR A 668 -20.32 -11.44 12.57
N ALA A 669 -20.29 -10.44 11.68
CA ALA A 669 -20.07 -10.65 10.25
C ALA A 669 -18.63 -11.09 9.94
N GLN A 670 -17.63 -10.57 10.66
CA GLN A 670 -16.23 -11.00 10.54
C GLN A 670 -16.05 -12.44 11.03
N ASN A 671 -16.60 -12.79 12.19
CA ASN A 671 -16.59 -14.17 12.70
C ASN A 671 -17.26 -15.14 11.70
N ALA A 672 -18.43 -14.76 11.16
CA ALA A 672 -19.12 -15.56 10.13
C ALA A 672 -18.39 -15.61 8.77
N LEU A 673 -17.48 -14.68 8.49
CA LEU A 673 -16.58 -14.74 7.33
C LEU A 673 -15.40 -15.68 7.60
N GLN A 674 -14.91 -15.69 8.83
CA GLN A 674 -13.76 -16.47 9.29
C GLN A 674 -14.11 -17.96 9.42
N ASP A 675 -15.29 -18.30 9.95
CA ASP A 675 -15.85 -19.67 9.91
C ASP A 675 -15.98 -20.18 8.47
N LYS A 676 -16.38 -19.33 7.53
CA LYS A 676 -16.50 -19.68 6.10
C LYS A 676 -15.17 -19.91 5.37
N GLN A 677 -14.03 -19.68 6.02
CA GLN A 677 -12.71 -20.06 5.50
C GLN A 677 -12.27 -21.46 5.94
N GLN A 678 -13.10 -22.21 6.69
CA GLN A 678 -12.81 -23.60 7.08
C GLN A 678 -13.94 -24.58 6.68
N SER A 679 -13.68 -25.38 5.64
CA SER A 679 -14.49 -26.54 5.22
C SER A 679 -15.84 -26.23 4.48
N PRO A 680 -16.52 -27.22 3.84
CA PRO A 680 -16.93 -27.04 2.44
C PRO A 680 -18.43 -26.93 2.13
N VAL A 681 -18.70 -26.40 0.93
CA VAL A 681 -19.99 -26.24 0.21
C VAL A 681 -20.68 -27.60 -0.03
N PRO A 682 -22.01 -27.76 0.24
CA PRO A 682 -22.98 -27.59 -0.86
C PRO A 682 -24.43 -27.12 -0.54
N CYS A 683 -24.93 -26.27 -1.45
CA CYS A 683 -26.28 -26.29 -2.08
C CYS A 683 -27.56 -25.71 -1.41
N LEU A 684 -28.42 -25.19 -2.34
CA LEU A 684 -29.87 -24.91 -2.28
C LEU A 684 -30.39 -23.77 -1.37
N LEU A 685 -31.58 -23.19 -1.62
CA LEU A 685 -32.14 -22.52 -2.82
C LEU A 685 -33.42 -21.75 -2.42
N ALA A 686 -33.85 -20.79 -3.26
CA ALA A 686 -35.23 -20.25 -3.39
C ALA A 686 -35.88 -19.36 -2.28
N ALA A 687 -36.27 -18.17 -2.75
CA ALA A 687 -37.56 -17.48 -2.52
C ALA A 687 -38.01 -17.00 -1.12
N LEU A 688 -38.35 -15.70 -1.05
CA LEU A 688 -39.75 -15.27 -1.13
C LEU A 688 -39.88 -13.78 -1.56
N SER A 689 -41.03 -13.40 -2.12
CA SER A 689 -41.23 -12.09 -2.77
C SER A 689 -42.66 -11.53 -2.60
N ALA A 690 -42.80 -10.44 -1.83
CA ALA A 690 -43.95 -9.51 -1.77
C ALA A 690 -43.59 -8.32 -0.83
N GLY A 691 -44.15 -7.10 -0.94
CA GLY A 691 -45.00 -6.51 -1.99
C GLY A 691 -45.82 -5.30 -1.48
N SER A 692 -46.10 -4.31 -2.34
CA SER A 692 -47.11 -3.22 -2.20
C SER A 692 -46.90 -2.13 -1.11
N ARG A 693 -46.74 -0.84 -1.50
CA ARG A 693 -47.77 0.24 -1.68
C ARG A 693 -48.30 0.85 -0.36
N CYS A 694 -48.03 2.13 -0.04
CA CYS A 694 -48.56 3.41 -0.59
C CYS A 694 -49.86 3.94 0.08
N CYS A 695 -49.74 5.03 0.85
CA CYS A 695 -50.69 6.14 1.15
C CYS A 695 -49.83 7.26 1.81
N PHE A 696 -49.73 8.54 1.43
CA PHE A 696 -50.55 9.53 0.69
C PHE A 696 -51.57 10.31 1.56
N TYR A 697 -51.75 11.61 1.25
CA TYR A 697 -52.51 12.69 1.95
C TYR A 697 -51.86 13.29 3.21
N ALA A 698 -51.90 14.62 3.46
CA ALA A 698 -52.29 15.77 2.62
C ALA A 698 -51.77 17.12 3.17
N LEU A 699 -51.88 18.20 2.37
CA LEU A 699 -51.70 19.59 2.82
C LEU A 699 -53.01 20.17 3.39
N THR A 700 -52.91 21.06 4.38
CA THR A 700 -53.76 22.27 4.45
C THR A 700 -53.13 23.41 5.26
N VAL A 701 -53.31 24.62 4.72
CA VAL A 701 -53.11 25.98 5.26
C VAL A 701 -54.44 26.69 4.85
N PRO A 702 -55.07 27.69 5.55
CA PRO A 702 -54.40 28.87 6.11
C PRO A 702 -55.08 29.67 7.28
N ALA A 703 -54.49 30.84 7.58
CA ALA A 703 -55.12 32.16 7.82
C ALA A 703 -55.79 32.57 9.17
N LEU A 704 -55.37 33.76 9.64
CA LEU A 704 -56.12 34.88 10.30
C LEU A 704 -56.86 34.56 11.64
N LEU A 705 -56.97 35.45 12.64
CA LEU A 705 -57.18 36.92 12.67
C LEU A 705 -56.52 37.59 13.91
N ALA A 706 -56.45 38.92 13.91
CA ALA A 706 -56.46 39.80 15.10
C ALA A 706 -57.88 40.46 15.22
N PRO A 707 -58.32 41.07 16.34
CA PRO A 707 -57.80 42.40 16.77
C PRO A 707 -57.98 42.79 18.27
N ALA A 708 -57.70 44.07 18.56
CA ALA A 708 -58.37 44.99 19.52
C ALA A 708 -58.06 44.96 21.04
N ASP A 709 -57.49 46.10 21.49
CA ASP A 709 -57.99 47.02 22.53
C ASP A 709 -58.41 46.53 23.93
N GLY A 710 -57.56 46.82 24.93
CA GLY A 710 -57.81 47.91 25.88
C GLY A 710 -58.64 47.66 27.16
N VAL A 711 -58.18 48.29 28.26
CA VAL A 711 -58.79 48.32 29.63
C VAL A 711 -58.66 46.96 30.36
N GLU A 712 -58.30 46.87 31.65
CA GLU A 712 -58.16 47.89 32.72
C GLU A 712 -56.73 47.98 33.28
#